data_AF-A0ABD1UTL3-F1
#
_entry.id   AF-A0ABD1UTL3-F1
#
_cell.length_a   1.000
_cell.length_b   1.000
_cell.length_c   1.000
_cell.angle_alpha   90.00
_cell.angle_beta   90.00
_cell.angle_gamma   90.00
#
_symmetry.space_group_name_H-M   'P 1'
#
loop_
_entity.id
_entity.type
_entity.pdbx_description
1 polymer ?
#
loop_
_entity_poly.entity_id
_entity_poly.type
_entity_poly.pdbx_seq_one_letter_code
_entity_poly.pdbx_strand_id
1 'polypeptide(L)'
;MKNRGYNVTNANAGNIRFVLCIMQKEILEGKGKYICPLCRLAEIGVREHVSIPTASVAENLPRTKLSDHIEQRLFKSLDREREERAKLSGQSPTEVPGAADLVVRVVLAVNKRLKVKQQFLDIVQGQHYPAEFPYKSKVILLFQNIEGVDVCLFGMYVQEFGSECGPPNQRCVYISYLDSVKYFRPEIRTGTGEALRTFVYHEILIGYLDYCKKCGFTTCYIWACPPIKGEDYILYCHPDSQKTPKSDKLRHWYKSMIRKAVEKNVVVDQTNFYDHFFVPKLECNVKITAARLPYFDGDYWSGAAEDVIQNIEKGSGGGSGRMVKKLMTRRTLKSMGHSDLSANAAKDLMVMEKLGQTILPTKEDFIILRLHFTCTNCHEVILSGSRWFCKQCKKFHLCARCLEVNRSPIELKTHTSISGEKHHPVSEDKDVILDNDFFNDRHSFLSFCEENNYQFDTLRRAKHSSMMILYHLHKMTSLTKWSTCSLCHKVIMFGWHREICPEFDVCPTCYQKEGEGCHVRTLIPHVVEADYRTKIKQPEKGKKLEKKEVLDLLVHANQCQATRGNPCSYRNCLQMKWLFRHSRDCELRLAGHCKQCKRIWYLLLLHSKNCRDSNCDMPRCIAKEQRKDFVVLECEGAATTKSPWNNLVEKNP
;
A
#
# COMPACT_ATOMS: atom_id res chain seq x y z
N MET A 1 5.20 -17.34 57.00
CA MET A 1 4.46 -16.20 57.58
C MET A 1 3.77 -15.42 56.47
N LYS A 2 2.53 -15.04 56.74
CA LYS A 2 1.50 -14.32 55.96
C LYS A 2 1.95 -13.29 54.90
N ASN A 3 1.19 -13.26 53.80
CA ASN A 3 0.71 -12.12 52.99
C ASN A 3 1.59 -10.85 52.89
N ARG A 4 2.05 -10.56 51.67
CA ARG A 4 1.76 -9.29 50.99
C ARG A 4 1.47 -9.57 49.51
N GLY A 5 0.19 -9.48 49.14
CA GLY A 5 -0.23 -9.48 47.75
C GLY A 5 0.26 -8.22 47.06
N TYR A 6 1.14 -8.37 46.08
CA TYR A 6 1.34 -7.34 45.08
C TYR A 6 0.31 -7.58 43.98
N ASN A 7 -0.56 -6.59 43.75
CA ASN A 7 -1.47 -6.57 42.63
C ASN A 7 -0.66 -6.50 41.31
N VAL A 8 -0.50 -7.66 40.67
CA VAL A 8 0.21 -7.86 39.40
C VAL A 8 -0.80 -7.79 38.27
N THR A 9 -1.13 -6.60 37.74
CA THR A 9 -2.00 -6.54 36.54
C THR A 9 -1.65 -5.51 35.47
N ASN A 10 -0.85 -4.47 35.72
CA ASN A 10 -0.48 -3.50 34.65
C ASN A 10 1.02 -3.20 34.51
N ALA A 11 1.80 -3.21 35.59
CA ALA A 11 3.24 -2.92 35.53
C ALA A 11 4.08 -4.02 34.83
N ASN A 12 3.60 -5.27 34.82
CA ASN A 12 4.33 -6.40 34.22
C ASN A 12 4.23 -6.46 32.68
N ALA A 13 3.20 -5.88 32.06
CA ALA A 13 3.05 -5.92 30.60
C ALA A 13 4.11 -5.05 29.89
N GLY A 14 4.38 -3.84 30.42
CA GLY A 14 5.46 -2.98 29.95
C GLY A 14 6.85 -3.59 30.13
N ASN A 15 7.05 -4.30 31.25
CA ASN A 15 8.28 -5.02 31.57
C ASN A 15 8.52 -6.25 30.69
N ILE A 16 7.48 -7.01 30.34
CA ILE A 16 7.59 -8.13 29.38
C ILE A 16 7.83 -7.62 27.96
N ARG A 17 7.16 -6.52 27.55
CA ARG A 17 7.37 -5.83 26.27
C ARG A 17 8.82 -5.34 26.11
N PHE A 18 9.39 -4.79 27.19
CA PHE A 18 10.79 -4.35 27.26
C PHE A 18 11.78 -5.48 27.02
N VAL A 19 11.60 -6.60 27.72
CA VAL A 19 12.47 -7.77 27.56
C VAL A 19 12.38 -8.33 26.14
N LEU A 20 11.18 -8.56 25.62
CA LEU A 20 11.02 -9.19 24.30
C LEU A 20 11.68 -8.38 23.19
N CYS A 21 11.57 -7.05 23.23
CA CYS A 21 12.17 -6.16 22.25
C CYS A 21 13.71 -6.14 22.31
N ILE A 22 14.28 -6.18 23.53
CA ILE A 22 15.73 -6.25 23.74
C ILE A 22 16.31 -7.59 23.29
N MET A 23 15.68 -8.69 23.69
CA MET A 23 16.10 -10.04 23.30
C MET A 23 16.08 -10.19 21.77
N GLN A 24 15.06 -9.62 21.11
CA GLN A 24 14.91 -9.66 19.67
C GLN A 24 16.00 -8.87 18.93
N LYS A 25 16.35 -7.67 19.42
CA LYS A 25 17.45 -6.87 18.85
C LYS A 25 18.80 -7.59 18.99
N GLU A 26 19.08 -8.17 20.15
CA GLU A 26 20.35 -8.88 20.42
C GLU A 26 20.47 -10.20 19.63
N ILE A 27 19.35 -10.90 19.38
CA ILE A 27 19.28 -12.10 18.52
C ILE A 27 19.45 -11.73 17.04
N LEU A 28 18.77 -10.68 16.54
CA LEU A 28 18.84 -10.25 15.13
C LEU A 28 20.19 -9.62 14.76
N GLU A 29 20.91 -9.01 15.70
CA GLU A 29 22.25 -8.45 15.47
C GLU A 29 23.39 -9.47 15.57
N GLY A 30 23.07 -10.72 15.94
CA GLY A 30 24.05 -11.81 16.11
C GLY A 30 24.99 -11.60 17.29
N LYS A 31 24.57 -10.85 18.31
CA LYS A 31 25.41 -10.45 19.46
C LYS A 31 24.93 -10.94 20.83
N GLY A 32 23.72 -11.52 20.95
CA GLY A 32 23.16 -11.92 22.25
C GLY A 32 23.05 -13.42 22.47
N LYS A 33 23.47 -13.89 23.65
CA LYS A 33 22.94 -15.14 24.24
C LYS A 33 21.48 -14.88 24.64
N TYR A 34 20.59 -15.86 24.46
CA TYR A 34 19.20 -15.75 24.96
C TYR A 34 19.20 -15.58 26.48
N ILE A 35 18.75 -14.43 27.00
CA ILE A 35 18.59 -14.15 28.42
C ILE A 35 17.10 -14.18 28.77
N CYS A 36 16.68 -15.09 29.66
CA CYS A 36 15.26 -15.25 29.98
C CYS A 36 14.59 -13.94 30.48
N PRO A 37 13.28 -13.72 30.30
CA PRO A 37 12.62 -12.50 30.74
C PRO A 37 12.76 -12.16 32.21
N LEU A 38 12.70 -13.17 33.07
CA LEU A 38 12.90 -12.99 34.50
C LEU A 38 14.36 -12.60 34.82
N CYS A 39 15.31 -13.19 34.10
CA CYS A 39 16.74 -12.93 34.21
C CYS A 39 17.06 -11.49 33.78
N ARG A 40 16.44 -11.03 32.68
CA ARG A 40 16.63 -9.66 32.18
C ARG A 40 15.96 -8.62 33.08
N LEU A 41 14.78 -8.91 33.62
CA LEU A 41 14.13 -8.07 34.63
C LEU A 41 14.98 -7.94 35.90
N ALA A 42 15.67 -9.01 36.31
CA ALA A 42 16.63 -8.96 37.39
C ALA A 42 17.87 -8.10 37.05
N GLU A 43 18.40 -8.17 35.82
CA GLU A 43 19.52 -7.31 35.37
C GLU A 43 19.17 -5.83 35.34
N ILE A 44 17.96 -5.48 34.88
CA ILE A 44 17.49 -4.09 34.79
C ILE A 44 17.24 -3.51 36.17
N GLY A 45 16.69 -4.31 37.10
CA GLY A 45 16.53 -3.91 38.50
C GLY A 45 17.85 -3.59 39.22
N VAL A 46 18.99 -3.95 38.64
CA VAL A 46 20.34 -3.71 39.19
C VAL A 46 21.09 -2.56 38.48
N ARG A 47 20.62 -2.08 37.32
CA ARG A 47 21.27 -0.98 36.56
C ARG A 47 20.30 0.18 36.34
N GLU A 48 20.51 1.29 37.05
CA GLU A 48 19.66 2.50 37.00
C GLU A 48 19.56 3.20 35.63
N HIS A 49 20.45 2.90 34.67
CA HIS A 49 20.43 3.54 33.36
C HIS A 49 20.75 2.56 32.23
N VAL A 50 19.72 1.91 31.68
CA VAL A 50 19.78 1.29 30.35
C VAL A 50 18.92 2.12 29.41
N SER A 51 19.52 2.73 28.38
CA SER A 51 18.81 3.46 27.34
C SER A 51 17.83 2.52 26.62
N ILE A 52 16.54 2.86 26.69
CA ILE A 52 15.42 2.11 26.15
C ILE A 52 15.52 2.08 24.61
N PRO A 53 15.64 0.92 23.95
CA PRO A 53 15.47 0.87 22.50
C PRO A 53 14.02 1.27 22.18
N THR A 54 13.84 2.23 21.27
CA THR A 54 12.50 2.60 20.78
C THR A 54 11.85 1.36 20.18
N ALA A 55 10.87 0.78 20.88
CA ALA A 55 10.23 -0.43 20.40
C ALA A 55 9.57 -0.17 19.04
N SER A 56 9.74 -1.09 18.09
CA SER A 56 9.09 -1.05 16.77
C SER A 56 7.59 -1.34 16.91
N VAL A 57 6.84 -0.33 17.37
CA VAL A 57 5.41 -0.43 17.69
C VAL A 57 4.56 0.16 16.57
N ALA A 58 3.32 -0.32 16.43
CA ALA A 58 2.43 0.11 15.35
C ALA A 58 2.12 1.61 15.40
N GLU A 59 1.96 2.16 16.60
CA GLU A 59 1.65 3.58 16.82
C GLU A 59 2.69 4.51 16.19
N ASN A 60 3.96 4.11 16.24
CA ASN A 60 5.11 4.87 15.73
C ASN A 60 5.27 4.79 14.20
N LEU A 61 4.47 3.98 13.50
CA LEU A 61 4.50 3.96 12.03
C LEU A 61 4.02 5.31 11.48
N PRO A 62 4.53 5.74 10.31
CA PRO A 62 4.10 6.98 9.67
C PRO A 62 2.59 7.10 9.55
N ARG A 63 2.05 8.25 9.96
CA ARG A 63 0.62 8.57 9.83
C ARG A 63 0.36 9.13 8.43
N THR A 64 -0.83 8.84 7.91
CA THR A 64 -1.34 9.39 6.64
C THR A 64 -2.73 9.96 6.88
N LYS A 65 -3.22 10.84 6.00
CA LYS A 65 -4.57 11.37 6.10
C LYS A 65 -5.60 10.25 6.04
N LEU A 66 -5.38 9.24 5.19
CA LEU A 66 -6.24 8.05 5.15
C LEU A 66 -6.23 7.28 6.47
N SER A 67 -5.05 7.03 7.07
CA SER A 67 -4.94 6.38 8.38
C SER A 67 -5.71 7.15 9.44
N ASP A 68 -5.45 8.46 9.55
CA ASP A 68 -6.06 9.33 10.54
C ASP A 68 -7.57 9.42 10.36
N HIS A 69 -8.05 9.48 9.11
CA HIS A 69 -9.46 9.51 8.80
C HIS A 69 -10.18 8.23 9.25
N ILE A 70 -9.59 7.06 8.98
CA ILE A 70 -10.16 5.78 9.40
C ILE A 70 -10.14 5.67 10.93
N GLU A 71 -9.02 5.99 11.59
CA GLU A 71 -8.89 5.92 13.05
C GLU A 71 -9.88 6.82 13.77
N GLN A 72 -9.97 8.10 13.38
CA GLN A 72 -10.91 9.05 13.99
C GLN A 72 -12.35 8.57 13.88
N ARG A 73 -12.73 8.04 12.71
CA ARG A 73 -14.07 7.48 12.50
C ARG A 73 -14.31 6.23 13.35
N LEU A 74 -13.33 5.32 13.38
CA LEU A 74 -13.40 4.05 14.09
C LEU A 74 -13.59 4.28 15.58
N PHE A 75 -12.73 5.11 16.20
CA PHE A 75 -12.81 5.40 17.63
C PHE A 75 -14.12 6.07 18.02
N LYS A 76 -14.56 7.08 17.26
CA LYS A 76 -15.88 7.70 17.47
C LYS A 76 -17.03 6.70 17.39
N SER A 77 -16.94 5.72 16.49
CA SER A 77 -17.97 4.70 16.34
C SER A 77 -17.92 3.66 17.45
N LEU A 78 -16.74 3.29 17.94
CA LEU A 78 -16.55 2.41 19.09
C LEU A 78 -17.05 3.05 20.39
N ASP A 79 -16.81 4.34 20.59
CA ASP A 79 -17.30 5.08 21.76
C ASP A 79 -18.83 5.07 21.80
N ARG A 80 -19.49 5.43 20.68
CA ARG A 80 -20.96 5.38 20.59
C ARG A 80 -21.51 3.97 20.79
N GLU A 81 -20.88 2.97 20.19
CA GLU A 81 -21.27 1.57 20.35
C GLU A 81 -21.18 1.11 21.82
N ARG A 82 -20.10 1.51 22.51
CA ARG A 82 -19.88 1.21 23.93
C ARG A 82 -20.91 1.93 24.82
N GLU A 83 -21.24 3.18 24.51
CA GLU A 83 -22.30 3.93 25.20
C GLU A 83 -23.68 3.27 25.03
N GLU A 84 -24.01 2.79 23.83
CA GLU A 84 -25.27 2.10 23.56
C GLU A 84 -25.36 0.79 24.37
N ARG A 85 -24.29 0.00 24.42
CA ARG A 85 -24.25 -1.20 25.28
C ARG A 85 -24.34 -0.88 26.76
N ALA A 86 -23.71 0.20 27.22
CA ALA A 86 -23.80 0.66 28.59
C ALA A 86 -25.24 1.03 28.98
N LYS A 87 -25.95 1.75 28.11
CA LYS A 87 -27.38 2.06 28.29
C LYS A 87 -28.23 0.79 28.37
N LEU A 88 -27.99 -0.18 27.49
CA LEU A 88 -28.74 -1.44 27.48
C LEU A 88 -28.50 -2.31 28.72
N SER A 89 -27.33 -2.19 29.34
CA SER A 89 -26.93 -2.97 30.53
C SER A 89 -27.12 -2.23 31.86
N GLY A 90 -27.50 -0.95 31.82
CA GLY A 90 -27.62 -0.11 33.03
C GLY A 90 -26.28 0.16 33.73
N GLN A 91 -25.16 0.02 33.02
CA GLN A 91 -23.80 0.21 33.56
C GLN A 91 -23.21 1.52 33.07
N SER A 92 -22.13 2.00 33.71
CA SER A 92 -21.37 3.12 33.16
C SER A 92 -20.58 2.69 31.90
N PRO A 93 -20.36 3.58 30.90
CA PRO A 93 -19.57 3.25 29.72
C PRO A 93 -18.16 2.73 30.04
N THR A 94 -17.55 3.22 31.13
CA THR A 94 -16.22 2.81 31.59
C THR A 94 -16.14 1.38 32.09
N GLU A 95 -17.24 0.84 32.64
CA GLU A 95 -17.31 -0.53 33.17
C GLU A 95 -17.58 -1.56 32.07
N VAL A 96 -18.22 -1.14 30.98
CA VAL A 96 -18.51 -2.00 29.83
C VAL A 96 -17.22 -2.29 29.05
N PRO A 97 -16.89 -3.56 28.74
CA PRO A 97 -15.70 -3.88 27.95
C PRO A 97 -15.73 -3.22 26.56
N GLY A 98 -14.62 -2.64 26.13
CA GLY A 98 -14.44 -2.02 24.82
C GLY A 98 -13.16 -2.49 24.15
N ALA A 99 -13.09 -2.34 22.83
CA ALA A 99 -11.82 -2.51 22.13
C ALA A 99 -10.92 -1.31 22.45
N ALA A 100 -9.66 -1.60 22.79
CA ALA A 100 -8.63 -0.61 23.06
C ALA A 100 -7.38 -0.91 22.23
N ASP A 101 -6.46 0.06 22.20
CA ASP A 101 -5.12 -0.05 21.63
C ASP A 101 -5.11 -0.51 20.15
N LEU A 102 -6.08 -0.03 19.38
CA LEU A 102 -6.15 -0.27 17.94
C LEU A 102 -5.33 0.79 17.19
N VAL A 103 -4.61 0.36 16.16
CA VAL A 103 -3.84 1.26 15.29
C VAL A 103 -4.08 0.85 13.84
N VAL A 104 -4.53 1.79 13.00
CA VAL A 104 -4.71 1.60 11.56
C VAL A 104 -3.65 2.39 10.82
N ARG A 105 -2.88 1.73 9.95
CA ARG A 105 -1.78 2.37 9.20
C ARG A 105 -1.82 2.00 7.73
N VAL A 106 -1.62 3.01 6.89
CA VAL A 106 -1.24 2.81 5.48
C VAL A 106 0.25 2.49 5.48
N VAL A 107 0.62 1.30 5.04
CA VAL A 107 2.01 0.82 5.04
C VAL A 107 2.64 0.80 3.65
N LEU A 108 1.81 0.95 2.62
CA LEU A 108 2.21 1.14 1.24
C LEU A 108 1.27 2.16 0.58
N ALA A 109 1.82 3.08 -0.21
CA ALA A 109 1.11 3.97 -1.09
C ALA A 109 2.01 4.31 -2.29
N VAL A 110 1.91 3.56 -3.38
CA VAL A 110 2.79 3.69 -4.56
C VAL A 110 2.00 3.87 -5.85
N ASN A 111 2.55 4.64 -6.79
CA ASN A 111 1.96 4.80 -8.12
C ASN A 111 2.37 3.64 -9.02
N LYS A 112 1.39 3.01 -9.66
CA LYS A 112 1.55 1.90 -10.62
C LYS A 112 0.89 2.23 -11.95
N ARG A 113 1.21 1.41 -12.95
CA ARG A 113 0.56 1.43 -14.27
C ARG A 113 0.12 0.02 -14.62
N LEU A 114 -1.18 -0.15 -14.84
CA LEU A 114 -1.75 -1.40 -15.30
C LEU A 114 -1.76 -1.39 -16.83
N LYS A 115 -1.00 -2.30 -17.45
CA LYS A 115 -1.00 -2.46 -18.91
C LYS A 115 -2.14 -3.37 -19.32
N VAL A 116 -2.91 -2.93 -20.32
CA VAL A 116 -3.97 -3.73 -20.93
C VAL A 116 -3.33 -4.74 -21.88
N LYS A 117 -3.75 -6.00 -21.83
CA LYS A 117 -3.25 -7.00 -22.77
C LYS A 117 -3.64 -6.67 -24.21
N GLN A 118 -2.72 -6.89 -25.14
CA GLN A 118 -2.92 -6.57 -26.56
C GLN A 118 -4.18 -7.22 -27.15
N GLN A 119 -4.44 -8.48 -26.79
CA GLN A 119 -5.62 -9.23 -27.22
C GLN A 119 -6.94 -8.53 -26.88
N PHE A 120 -7.00 -7.83 -25.73
CA PHE A 120 -8.17 -7.06 -25.34
C PHE A 120 -8.28 -5.78 -26.19
N LEU A 121 -7.16 -5.06 -26.38
CA LEU A 121 -7.10 -3.84 -27.20
C LEU A 121 -7.52 -4.07 -28.65
N ASP A 122 -7.15 -5.20 -29.24
CA ASP A 122 -7.45 -5.53 -30.64
C ASP A 122 -8.98 -5.62 -30.90
N ILE A 123 -9.77 -5.94 -29.88
CA ILE A 123 -11.22 -6.12 -30.01
C ILE A 123 -11.98 -4.81 -29.80
N VAL A 124 -11.45 -3.94 -28.94
CA VAL A 124 -12.01 -2.61 -28.67
C VAL A 124 -11.37 -1.52 -29.55
N GLN A 125 -10.66 -1.92 -30.60
CA GLN A 125 -9.98 -1.02 -31.53
C GLN A 125 -10.96 0.02 -32.10
N GLY A 126 -10.59 1.30 -32.02
CA GLY A 126 -11.44 2.42 -32.46
C GLY A 126 -12.40 2.98 -31.40
N GLN A 127 -12.46 2.39 -30.18
CA GLN A 127 -13.30 2.88 -29.07
C GLN A 127 -12.52 3.71 -28.04
N HIS A 128 -11.36 4.26 -28.40
CA HIS A 128 -10.48 5.08 -27.54
C HIS A 128 -10.12 4.46 -26.18
N TYR A 129 -10.07 3.13 -26.10
CA TYR A 129 -9.69 2.42 -24.88
C TYR A 129 -8.19 2.63 -24.57
N PRO A 130 -7.81 3.06 -23.36
CA PRO A 130 -6.41 3.26 -23.01
C PRO A 130 -5.59 1.97 -23.03
N ALA A 131 -4.34 2.04 -23.50
CA ALA A 131 -3.40 0.90 -23.46
C ALA A 131 -2.85 0.64 -22.04
N GLU A 132 -2.92 1.64 -21.17
CA GLU A 132 -2.55 1.52 -19.77
C GLU A 132 -3.37 2.45 -18.88
N PHE A 133 -3.57 2.05 -17.63
CA PHE A 133 -4.26 2.83 -16.62
C PHE A 133 -3.30 3.16 -15.46
N PRO A 134 -3.01 4.44 -15.18
CA PRO A 134 -2.30 4.82 -13.98
C PRO A 134 -3.22 4.64 -12.75
N TYR A 135 -2.66 4.11 -11.66
CA TYR A 135 -3.38 3.97 -10.40
C TYR A 135 -2.44 4.05 -9.21
N LYS A 136 -2.98 4.33 -8.04
CA LYS A 136 -2.25 4.26 -6.76
C LYS A 136 -2.61 2.96 -6.06
N SER A 137 -1.60 2.17 -5.71
CA SER A 137 -1.75 0.95 -4.91
C SER A 137 -1.51 1.29 -3.44
N LYS A 138 -2.43 0.91 -2.56
CA LYS A 138 -2.28 1.11 -1.12
C LYS A 138 -2.50 -0.18 -0.34
N VAL A 139 -1.80 -0.30 0.78
CA VAL A 139 -1.98 -1.38 1.77
C VAL A 139 -2.30 -0.77 3.12
N ILE A 140 -3.43 -1.17 3.70
CA ILE A 140 -3.92 -0.71 5.00
C ILE A 140 -3.91 -1.90 5.96
N LEU A 141 -3.26 -1.74 7.12
CA LEU A 141 -3.20 -2.75 8.17
C LEU A 141 -3.86 -2.24 9.44
N LEU A 142 -4.52 -3.14 10.17
CA LEU A 142 -4.99 -2.93 11.54
C LEU A 142 -4.14 -3.75 12.50
N PHE A 143 -3.63 -3.07 13.53
CA PHE A 143 -2.96 -3.66 14.67
C PHE A 143 -3.80 -3.49 15.92
N GLN A 144 -3.67 -4.43 16.86
CA GLN A 144 -4.16 -4.28 18.23
C GLN A 144 -3.08 -4.67 19.22
N ASN A 145 -2.86 -3.87 20.26
CA ASN A 145 -2.03 -4.29 21.37
C ASN A 145 -2.73 -5.37 22.21
N ILE A 146 -2.19 -6.59 22.21
CA ILE A 146 -2.71 -7.72 22.98
C ILE A 146 -1.64 -8.17 23.96
N GLU A 147 -1.87 -7.89 25.24
CA GLU A 147 -0.97 -8.22 26.36
C GLU A 147 0.44 -7.65 26.13
N GLY A 148 0.52 -6.38 25.76
CA GLY A 148 1.78 -5.65 25.56
C GLY A 148 2.41 -5.78 24.17
N VAL A 149 1.82 -6.56 23.25
CA VAL A 149 2.38 -6.80 21.90
C VAL A 149 1.38 -6.42 20.82
N ASP A 150 1.81 -5.63 19.84
CA ASP A 150 0.99 -5.27 18.68
C ASP A 150 0.83 -6.48 17.74
N VAL A 151 -0.42 -6.88 17.49
CA VAL A 151 -0.79 -7.99 16.61
C VAL A 151 -1.49 -7.42 15.38
N CYS A 152 -0.98 -7.71 14.18
CA CYS A 152 -1.64 -7.42 12.91
C CYS A 152 -2.84 -8.35 12.76
N LEU A 153 -4.05 -7.77 12.75
CA LEU A 153 -5.31 -8.51 12.77
C LEU A 153 -6.03 -8.49 11.42
N PHE A 154 -5.81 -7.47 10.62
CA PHE A 154 -6.49 -7.26 9.36
C PHE A 154 -5.60 -6.53 8.37
N GLY A 155 -5.70 -6.90 7.09
CA GLY A 155 -5.01 -6.24 5.99
C GLY A 155 -5.93 -6.05 4.79
N MET A 156 -5.71 -4.97 4.04
CA MET A 156 -6.48 -4.65 2.84
C MET A 156 -5.59 -4.02 1.76
N TYR A 157 -5.66 -4.58 0.55
CA TYR A 157 -5.03 -4.04 -0.66
C TYR A 157 -6.08 -3.35 -1.52
N VAL A 158 -5.77 -2.14 -1.96
CA VAL A 158 -6.66 -1.35 -2.83
C VAL A 158 -5.93 -0.76 -4.03
N GLN A 159 -6.67 -0.60 -5.12
CA GLN A 159 -6.24 0.11 -6.32
C GLN A 159 -7.13 1.34 -6.49
N GLU A 160 -6.52 2.53 -6.51
CA GLU A 160 -7.20 3.82 -6.64
C GLU A 160 -6.88 4.44 -8.00
N PHE A 161 -7.87 4.54 -8.89
CA PHE A 161 -7.74 5.15 -10.21
C PHE A 161 -8.28 6.58 -10.15
N GLY A 162 -7.37 7.56 -10.11
CA GLY A 162 -7.72 8.94 -9.87
C GLY A 162 -8.43 9.64 -11.02
N SER A 163 -8.53 10.96 -10.93
CA SER A 163 -9.14 11.80 -11.97
C SER A 163 -8.29 11.93 -13.22
N GLU A 164 -6.98 11.75 -13.08
CA GLU A 164 -5.98 11.72 -14.14
C GLU A 164 -6.01 10.41 -14.95
N CYS A 165 -6.65 9.38 -14.42
CA CYS A 165 -6.87 8.13 -15.14
C CYS A 165 -7.95 8.32 -16.22
N GLY A 166 -7.75 7.72 -17.40
CA GLY A 166 -8.74 7.74 -18.47
C GLY A 166 -9.94 6.81 -18.19
N PRO A 167 -11.09 7.02 -18.85
CA PRO A 167 -12.19 6.06 -18.82
C PRO A 167 -11.74 4.70 -19.40
N PRO A 168 -12.34 3.57 -18.96
CA PRO A 168 -13.46 3.47 -18.01
C PRO A 168 -13.07 3.46 -16.52
N ASN A 169 -11.78 3.49 -16.17
CA ASN A 169 -11.32 3.40 -14.78
C ASN A 169 -11.30 4.74 -14.03
N GLN A 170 -11.55 5.87 -14.70
CA GLN A 170 -11.49 7.20 -14.09
C GLN A 170 -12.34 7.29 -12.81
N ARG A 171 -11.73 7.79 -11.72
CA ARG A 171 -12.38 7.98 -10.40
C ARG A 171 -12.97 6.70 -9.79
N CYS A 172 -12.39 5.54 -10.09
CA CYS A 172 -12.79 4.26 -9.52
C CYS A 172 -11.83 3.80 -8.42
N VAL A 173 -12.33 3.02 -7.46
CA VAL A 173 -11.49 2.25 -6.53
C VAL A 173 -11.85 0.77 -6.61
N TYR A 174 -10.87 -0.10 -6.47
CA TYR A 174 -11.06 -1.55 -6.44
C TYR A 174 -10.42 -2.11 -5.16
N ILE A 175 -11.20 -2.84 -4.36
CA ILE A 175 -10.68 -3.57 -3.20
C ILE A 175 -10.19 -4.93 -3.72
N SER A 176 -8.87 -5.06 -3.86
CA SER A 176 -8.24 -6.24 -4.47
C SER A 176 -8.22 -7.43 -3.54
N TYR A 177 -7.76 -7.23 -2.30
CA TYR A 177 -7.67 -8.28 -1.30
C TYR A 177 -8.01 -7.73 0.08
N LEU A 178 -8.65 -8.57 0.88
CA LEU A 178 -8.96 -8.31 2.28
C LEU A 178 -8.75 -9.60 3.04
N ASP A 179 -8.03 -9.53 4.16
CA ASP A 179 -7.74 -10.69 4.98
C ASP A 179 -7.71 -10.35 6.47
N SER A 180 -7.92 -11.35 7.32
CA SER A 180 -7.91 -11.13 8.77
C SER A 180 -7.66 -12.39 9.58
N VAL A 181 -7.11 -12.23 10.78
CA VAL A 181 -6.97 -13.30 11.79
C VAL A 181 -7.92 -13.09 12.96
N LYS A 182 -8.33 -14.18 13.61
CA LYS A 182 -9.44 -14.17 14.56
C LYS A 182 -9.15 -13.52 15.93
N TYR A 183 -7.91 -13.14 16.21
CA TYR A 183 -7.42 -12.82 17.57
C TYR A 183 -7.87 -11.48 18.17
N PHE A 184 -8.71 -10.72 17.47
CA PHE A 184 -9.25 -9.47 17.97
C PHE A 184 -9.86 -9.61 19.37
N ARG A 185 -9.56 -8.65 20.25
CA ARG A 185 -10.09 -8.58 21.61
C ARG A 185 -10.80 -7.25 21.89
N PRO A 186 -11.79 -7.21 22.79
CA PRO A 186 -12.41 -8.36 23.46
C PRO A 186 -13.34 -9.14 22.49
N GLU A 187 -13.50 -10.44 22.72
CA GLU A 187 -14.42 -11.29 21.95
C GLU A 187 -15.85 -11.15 22.49
N ILE A 188 -16.48 -10.03 22.16
CA ILE A 188 -17.84 -9.68 22.60
C ILE A 188 -18.75 -9.35 21.42
N ARG A 189 -20.05 -9.21 21.69
CA ARG A 189 -21.05 -8.73 20.74
C ARG A 189 -21.38 -7.27 20.99
N THR A 190 -21.72 -6.57 19.91
CA THR A 190 -22.21 -5.18 19.96
C THR A 190 -23.65 -5.12 20.45
N GLY A 191 -24.16 -3.92 20.71
CA GLY A 191 -25.59 -3.71 21.04
C GLY A 191 -26.55 -4.22 19.95
N THR A 192 -26.11 -4.27 18.69
CA THR A 192 -26.87 -4.82 17.55
C THR A 192 -26.72 -6.33 17.37
N GLY A 193 -25.92 -6.99 18.23
CA GLY A 193 -25.77 -8.44 18.27
C GLY A 193 -24.69 -9.03 17.36
N GLU A 194 -24.01 -8.24 16.51
CA GLU A 194 -22.86 -8.72 15.73
C GLU A 194 -21.58 -8.79 16.58
N ALA A 195 -20.57 -9.53 16.13
CA ALA A 195 -19.28 -9.54 16.82
C ALA A 195 -18.59 -8.17 16.74
N LEU A 196 -17.98 -7.69 17.83
CA LEU A 196 -17.26 -6.41 17.86
C LEU A 196 -16.13 -6.38 16.83
N ARG A 197 -15.44 -7.50 16.60
CA ARG A 197 -14.46 -7.67 15.52
C ARG A 197 -15.04 -7.34 14.14
N THR A 198 -16.23 -7.87 13.84
CA THR A 198 -16.94 -7.59 12.58
C THR A 198 -17.31 -6.13 12.47
N PHE A 199 -17.78 -5.52 13.57
CA PHE A 199 -18.08 -4.09 13.62
C PHE A 199 -16.86 -3.24 13.27
N VAL A 200 -15.69 -3.53 13.87
CA VAL A 200 -14.43 -2.82 13.56
C VAL A 200 -14.05 -2.97 12.08
N TYR A 201 -14.10 -4.17 11.53
CA TYR A 201 -13.76 -4.40 10.12
C TYR A 201 -14.71 -3.65 9.18
N HIS A 202 -16.01 -3.60 9.51
CA HIS A 202 -16.97 -2.79 8.77
C HIS A 202 -16.64 -1.30 8.88
N GLU A 203 -16.32 -0.77 10.06
CA GLU A 203 -15.99 0.66 10.21
C GLU A 203 -14.71 1.06 9.47
N ILE A 204 -13.72 0.16 9.37
CA ILE A 204 -12.53 0.39 8.53
C ILE A 204 -12.91 0.51 7.06
N LEU A 205 -13.70 -0.43 6.54
CA LEU A 205 -14.18 -0.39 5.14
C LEU A 205 -15.02 0.85 4.85
N ILE A 206 -15.96 1.17 5.74
CA ILE A 206 -16.81 2.35 5.58
C ILE A 206 -15.98 3.64 5.70
N GLY A 207 -14.98 3.67 6.59
CA GLY A 207 -14.03 4.79 6.70
C GLY A 207 -13.21 4.98 5.43
N TYR A 208 -12.74 3.89 4.83
CA TYR A 208 -12.07 3.93 3.53
C TYR A 208 -13.00 4.47 2.43
N LEU A 209 -14.24 3.98 2.34
CA LEU A 209 -15.23 4.47 1.35
C LEU A 209 -15.58 5.95 1.57
N ASP A 210 -15.71 6.40 2.81
CA ASP A 210 -15.96 7.81 3.15
C ASP A 210 -14.78 8.71 2.73
N TYR A 211 -13.55 8.25 2.96
CA TYR A 211 -12.36 8.94 2.47
C TYR A 211 -12.34 9.02 0.95
N CYS A 212 -12.60 7.90 0.26
CA CYS A 212 -12.65 7.85 -1.20
C CYS A 212 -13.71 8.81 -1.76
N LYS A 213 -14.89 8.84 -1.14
CA LYS A 213 -15.96 9.77 -1.51
C LYS A 213 -15.50 11.22 -1.41
N LYS A 214 -14.84 11.59 -0.29
CA LYS A 214 -14.27 12.93 -0.06
C LYS A 214 -13.14 13.27 -1.03
N CYS A 215 -12.38 12.27 -1.46
CA CYS A 215 -11.36 12.41 -2.51
C CYS A 215 -11.94 12.43 -3.93
N GLY A 216 -13.28 12.36 -4.08
CA GLY A 216 -13.95 12.49 -5.37
C GLY A 216 -13.89 11.23 -6.23
N PHE A 217 -13.61 10.07 -5.64
CA PHE A 217 -13.90 8.78 -6.28
C PHE A 217 -15.41 8.58 -6.37
N THR A 218 -15.88 8.05 -7.49
CA THR A 218 -17.31 7.92 -7.81
C THR A 218 -17.82 6.53 -7.55
N THR A 219 -16.98 5.52 -7.77
CA THR A 219 -17.40 4.11 -7.80
C THR A 219 -16.38 3.23 -7.09
N CYS A 220 -16.85 2.30 -6.27
CA CYS A 220 -16.04 1.25 -5.66
C CYS A 220 -16.48 -0.12 -6.19
N TYR A 221 -15.51 -0.94 -6.57
CA TYR A 221 -15.72 -2.30 -7.04
C TYR A 221 -15.19 -3.30 -6.00
N ILE A 222 -15.99 -4.33 -5.73
CA ILE A 222 -15.64 -5.41 -4.79
C ILE A 222 -15.96 -6.74 -5.44
N TRP A 223 -14.99 -7.65 -5.42
CA TRP A 223 -15.22 -9.05 -5.75
C TRP A 223 -15.28 -9.87 -4.45
N ALA A 224 -16.47 -10.35 -4.10
CA ALA A 224 -16.73 -11.14 -2.91
C ALA A 224 -16.30 -12.61 -3.12
N CYS A 225 -15.00 -12.84 -3.27
CA CYS A 225 -14.41 -14.17 -3.42
C CYS A 225 -13.73 -14.61 -2.12
N PRO A 226 -14.22 -15.65 -1.42
CA PRO A 226 -13.46 -16.24 -0.34
C PRO A 226 -12.25 -17.02 -0.88
N PRO A 227 -11.12 -17.08 -0.16
CA PRO A 227 -9.97 -17.87 -0.59
C PRO A 227 -10.33 -19.36 -0.69
N ILE A 228 -9.67 -20.06 -1.61
CA ILE A 228 -9.80 -21.51 -1.74
C ILE A 228 -9.15 -22.17 -0.51
N LYS A 229 -9.62 -23.35 -0.12
CA LYS A 229 -9.07 -24.07 1.04
C LYS A 229 -7.56 -24.29 0.85
N GLY A 230 -6.76 -23.78 1.79
CA GLY A 230 -5.30 -23.87 1.77
C GLY A 230 -4.60 -22.66 1.16
N GLU A 231 -5.34 -21.67 0.65
CA GLU A 231 -4.79 -20.40 0.19
C GLU A 231 -5.01 -19.30 1.23
N ASP A 232 -4.00 -18.45 1.39
CA ASP A 232 -4.06 -17.23 2.18
C ASP A 232 -4.07 -16.01 1.24
N TYR A 233 -4.80 -14.97 1.60
CA TYR A 233 -4.84 -13.75 0.79
C TYR A 233 -3.71 -12.79 1.13
N ILE A 234 -3.46 -12.57 2.43
CA ILE A 234 -2.43 -11.64 2.91
C ILE A 234 -1.69 -12.23 4.12
N LEU A 235 -2.41 -12.78 5.10
CA LEU A 235 -1.82 -13.23 6.36
C LEU A 235 -1.46 -14.72 6.26
N TYR A 236 -0.16 -15.02 6.18
CA TYR A 236 0.33 -16.38 5.95
C TYR A 236 0.01 -17.32 7.13
N CYS A 237 -0.59 -18.47 6.79
CA CYS A 237 -0.97 -19.55 7.68
C CYS A 237 -2.02 -19.13 8.73
N HIS A 238 -3.29 -19.28 8.39
CA HIS A 238 -4.41 -18.99 9.30
C HIS A 238 -4.60 -20.04 10.40
N PRO A 239 -5.26 -19.69 11.52
CA PRO A 239 -5.56 -20.65 12.59
C PRO A 239 -6.51 -21.74 12.10
N ASP A 240 -6.24 -23.00 12.39
CA ASP A 240 -7.11 -24.14 11.97
C ASP A 240 -8.57 -24.01 12.46
N SER A 241 -8.75 -23.33 13.59
CA SER A 241 -10.07 -23.07 14.19
C SER A 241 -10.78 -21.85 13.59
N GLN A 242 -10.09 -21.05 12.76
CA GLN A 242 -10.70 -19.97 11.99
C GLN A 242 -11.32 -20.54 10.72
N LYS A 243 -12.64 -20.40 10.58
CA LYS A 243 -13.35 -20.86 9.40
C LYS A 243 -13.34 -19.79 8.32
N THR A 244 -12.88 -20.13 7.12
CA THR A 244 -13.09 -19.32 5.92
C THR A 244 -14.59 -19.26 5.60
N PRO A 245 -15.17 -18.05 5.41
CA PRO A 245 -16.58 -17.94 5.05
C PRO A 245 -16.84 -18.55 3.67
N LYS A 246 -17.95 -19.25 3.52
CA LYS A 246 -18.46 -19.60 2.19
C LYS A 246 -18.94 -18.34 1.46
N SER A 247 -19.03 -18.41 0.14
CA SER A 247 -19.37 -17.28 -0.74
C SER A 247 -20.70 -16.59 -0.34
N ASP A 248 -21.74 -17.35 0.04
CA ASP A 248 -23.01 -16.81 0.55
C ASP A 248 -22.86 -16.00 1.84
N LYS A 249 -22.08 -16.51 2.81
CA LYS A 249 -21.81 -15.82 4.07
C LYS A 249 -20.97 -14.57 3.86
N LEU A 250 -19.98 -14.63 2.97
CA LEU A 250 -19.15 -13.47 2.63
C LEU A 250 -19.98 -12.38 1.94
N ARG A 251 -20.85 -12.75 1.00
CA ARG A 251 -21.81 -11.80 0.40
C ARG A 251 -22.70 -11.15 1.46
N HIS A 252 -23.25 -11.93 2.39
CA HIS A 252 -24.08 -11.38 3.46
C HIS A 252 -23.30 -10.41 4.36
N TRP A 253 -22.03 -10.72 4.65
CA TRP A 253 -21.13 -9.85 5.41
C TRP A 253 -20.94 -8.49 4.70
N TYR A 254 -20.62 -8.49 3.41
CA TYR A 254 -20.54 -7.26 2.62
C TYR A 254 -21.87 -6.51 2.54
N LYS A 255 -22.99 -7.20 2.28
CA LYS A 255 -24.33 -6.56 2.27
C LYS A 255 -24.66 -5.88 3.60
N SER A 256 -24.25 -6.49 4.72
CA SER A 256 -24.40 -5.88 6.04
C SER A 256 -23.54 -4.63 6.20
N MET A 257 -22.27 -4.66 5.78
CA MET A 257 -21.38 -3.50 5.77
C MET A 257 -21.95 -2.36 4.89
N ILE A 258 -22.42 -2.68 3.69
CA ILE A 258 -22.95 -1.70 2.74
C ILE A 258 -24.22 -1.04 3.26
N ARG A 259 -25.13 -1.79 3.89
CA ARG A 259 -26.33 -1.22 4.52
C ARG A 259 -25.97 -0.14 5.56
N LYS A 260 -24.98 -0.40 6.42
CA LYS A 260 -24.46 0.61 7.35
C LYS A 260 -23.84 1.81 6.62
N ALA A 261 -23.14 1.57 5.51
CA ALA A 261 -22.57 2.64 4.70
C ALA A 261 -23.66 3.54 4.07
N VAL A 262 -24.78 2.95 3.64
CA VAL A 262 -25.95 3.66 3.11
C VAL A 262 -26.64 4.48 4.22
N GLU A 263 -26.87 3.88 5.39
CA GLU A 263 -27.44 4.58 6.56
C GLU A 263 -26.59 5.79 6.98
N LYS A 264 -25.27 5.71 6.81
CA LYS A 264 -24.32 6.79 7.10
C LYS A 264 -24.07 7.73 5.92
N ASN A 265 -24.86 7.64 4.84
CA ASN A 265 -24.74 8.45 3.62
C ASN A 265 -23.35 8.40 2.94
N VAL A 266 -22.60 7.32 3.15
CA VAL A 266 -21.31 7.09 2.49
C VAL A 266 -21.56 6.52 1.10
N VAL A 267 -22.36 5.46 1.00
CA VAL A 267 -22.79 4.85 -0.26
C VAL A 267 -24.19 5.36 -0.61
N VAL A 268 -24.40 5.78 -1.85
CA VAL A 268 -25.69 6.33 -2.31
C VAL A 268 -26.52 5.33 -3.11
N ASP A 269 -25.87 4.38 -3.77
CA ASP A 269 -26.50 3.34 -4.59
C ASP A 269 -25.60 2.11 -4.65
N GLN A 270 -26.20 0.94 -4.86
CA GLN A 270 -25.50 -0.32 -5.05
C GLN A 270 -26.10 -1.10 -6.22
N THR A 271 -25.26 -1.78 -6.98
CA THR A 271 -25.66 -2.68 -8.06
C THR A 271 -24.64 -3.82 -8.17
N ASN A 272 -24.80 -4.68 -9.16
CA ASN A 272 -23.80 -5.69 -9.49
C ASN A 272 -23.25 -5.48 -10.91
N PHE A 273 -22.11 -6.10 -11.17
CA PHE A 273 -21.41 -5.98 -12.45
C PHE A 273 -22.26 -6.40 -13.65
N TYR A 274 -23.01 -7.50 -13.51
CA TYR A 274 -23.88 -7.99 -14.58
C TYR A 274 -24.98 -6.97 -14.93
N ASP A 275 -25.76 -6.55 -13.94
CA ASP A 275 -26.88 -5.62 -14.13
C ASP A 275 -26.40 -4.24 -14.60
N HIS A 276 -25.15 -3.86 -14.31
CA HIS A 276 -24.58 -2.58 -14.75
C HIS A 276 -24.11 -2.58 -16.21
N PHE A 277 -23.43 -3.64 -16.66
CA PHE A 277 -22.74 -3.66 -17.96
C PHE A 277 -23.45 -4.49 -19.03
N PHE A 278 -24.29 -5.46 -18.66
CA PHE A 278 -24.88 -6.43 -19.58
C PHE A 278 -26.40 -6.26 -19.74
N VAL A 279 -27.07 -5.53 -18.84
CA VAL A 279 -28.50 -5.23 -18.96
C VAL A 279 -28.69 -3.86 -19.63
N PRO A 280 -29.35 -3.79 -20.81
CA PRO A 280 -29.70 -2.52 -21.43
C PRO A 280 -30.63 -1.71 -20.52
N LYS A 281 -30.34 -0.43 -20.32
CA LYS A 281 -31.24 0.48 -19.59
C LYS A 281 -32.13 1.17 -20.61
N LEU A 282 -33.45 1.09 -20.45
CA LEU A 282 -34.41 1.75 -21.37
C LEU A 282 -34.19 3.28 -21.46
N GLU A 283 -33.68 3.88 -20.38
CA GLU A 283 -33.49 5.33 -20.23
C GLU A 283 -32.23 5.86 -20.93
N CYS A 284 -31.26 5.00 -21.23
CA CYS A 284 -30.01 5.41 -21.87
C CYS A 284 -29.59 4.31 -22.86
N ASN A 285 -29.59 4.66 -24.14
CA ASN A 285 -29.31 3.76 -25.26
C ASN A 285 -27.81 3.39 -25.33
N VAL A 286 -27.27 2.87 -24.21
CA VAL A 286 -25.84 2.63 -24.02
C VAL A 286 -25.47 1.28 -24.62
N LYS A 287 -24.58 1.33 -25.61
CA LYS A 287 -24.02 0.17 -26.29
C LYS A 287 -23.40 -0.83 -25.30
N ILE A 288 -23.69 -2.11 -25.45
CA ILE A 288 -23.01 -3.19 -24.71
C ILE A 288 -21.70 -3.49 -25.43
N THR A 289 -20.58 -3.20 -24.79
CA THR A 289 -19.24 -3.33 -25.37
C THR A 289 -18.18 -3.51 -24.28
N ALA A 290 -17.13 -4.27 -24.58
CA ALA A 290 -15.99 -4.49 -23.69
C ALA A 290 -15.25 -3.18 -23.38
N ALA A 291 -15.35 -2.16 -24.25
CA ALA A 291 -14.72 -0.86 -24.03
C ALA A 291 -15.26 -0.10 -22.81
N ARG A 292 -16.41 -0.52 -22.26
CA ARG A 292 -17.00 0.05 -21.04
C ARG A 292 -16.55 -0.66 -19.77
N LEU A 293 -15.94 -1.84 -19.88
CA LEU A 293 -15.58 -2.63 -18.71
C LEU A 293 -14.34 -2.01 -18.03
N PRO A 294 -14.39 -1.76 -16.72
CA PRO A 294 -13.21 -1.38 -15.98
C PRO A 294 -12.19 -2.53 -16.00
N TYR A 295 -10.91 -2.18 -16.01
CA TYR A 295 -9.81 -3.14 -16.10
C TYR A 295 -8.93 -3.02 -14.85
N PHE A 296 -8.95 -4.02 -13.96
CA PHE A 296 -8.17 -4.00 -12.73
C PHE A 296 -7.15 -5.14 -12.68
N ASP A 297 -6.08 -4.91 -11.91
CA ASP A 297 -5.05 -5.93 -11.72
C ASP A 297 -5.57 -7.04 -10.80
N GLY A 298 -5.46 -8.29 -11.24
CA GLY A 298 -5.89 -9.47 -10.48
C GLY A 298 -7.40 -9.62 -10.27
N ASP A 299 -8.25 -8.87 -11.00
CA ASP A 299 -9.69 -9.08 -10.97
C ASP A 299 -10.12 -10.34 -11.75
N TYR A 300 -11.38 -10.75 -11.54
CA TYR A 300 -11.95 -11.91 -12.22
C TYR A 300 -12.32 -11.62 -13.68
N TRP A 301 -13.00 -10.50 -13.95
CA TRP A 301 -13.67 -10.30 -15.24
C TRP A 301 -12.70 -9.89 -16.35
N SER A 302 -11.60 -9.21 -16.04
CA SER A 302 -10.53 -8.90 -17.00
C SER A 302 -9.86 -10.19 -17.47
N GLY A 303 -9.53 -11.08 -16.53
CA GLY A 303 -9.01 -12.42 -16.86
C GLY A 303 -10.02 -13.27 -17.62
N ALA A 304 -11.28 -13.33 -17.17
CA ALA A 304 -12.33 -14.09 -17.85
C ALA A 304 -12.62 -13.57 -19.27
N ALA A 305 -12.59 -12.24 -19.46
CA ALA A 305 -12.71 -11.65 -20.79
C ALA A 305 -11.58 -12.11 -21.70
N GLU A 306 -10.33 -12.07 -21.22
CA GLU A 306 -9.16 -12.52 -21.97
C GLU A 306 -9.21 -14.01 -22.31
N ASP A 307 -9.66 -14.86 -21.39
CA ASP A 307 -9.84 -16.30 -21.66
C ASP A 307 -10.90 -16.53 -22.74
N VAL A 308 -12.01 -15.79 -22.69
CA VAL A 308 -13.05 -15.83 -23.73
C VAL A 308 -12.49 -15.41 -25.09
N ILE A 309 -11.65 -14.37 -25.12
CA ILE A 309 -10.99 -13.89 -26.34
C ILE A 309 -10.11 -14.99 -26.94
N GLN A 310 -9.24 -15.59 -26.14
CA GLN A 310 -8.36 -16.66 -26.58
C GLN A 310 -9.13 -17.88 -27.09
N ASN A 311 -10.25 -18.22 -26.45
CA ASN A 311 -11.11 -19.33 -26.88
C ASN A 311 -11.80 -19.06 -28.22
N ILE A 312 -12.20 -17.81 -28.49
CA ILE A 312 -12.75 -17.40 -29.78
C ILE A 312 -11.67 -17.50 -30.88
N GLU A 313 -10.43 -17.10 -30.57
CA GLU A 313 -9.30 -17.17 -31.51
C GLU A 313 -8.88 -18.61 -31.81
N LYS A 314 -8.74 -19.47 -30.78
CA LYS A 314 -8.39 -20.89 -30.94
C LYS A 314 -9.47 -21.69 -31.68
N GLY A 315 -10.75 -21.39 -31.42
CA GLY A 315 -11.88 -21.96 -32.17
C GLY A 315 -11.96 -21.52 -33.64
N SER A 316 -11.12 -20.55 -34.06
CA SER A 316 -11.07 -20.03 -35.43
C SER A 316 -10.02 -20.71 -36.33
N GLY A 317 -9.27 -21.69 -35.80
CA GLY A 317 -8.32 -22.51 -36.57
C GLY A 317 -9.03 -23.48 -37.53
N GLY A 318 -9.36 -23.00 -38.74
CA GLY A 318 -9.83 -23.84 -39.85
C GLY A 318 -10.93 -23.25 -40.74
N GLY A 319 -11.48 -22.05 -40.47
CA GLY A 319 -12.57 -21.51 -41.30
C GLY A 319 -13.13 -20.16 -40.87
N SER A 320 -12.26 -19.15 -40.71
CA SER A 320 -12.62 -17.88 -40.06
C SER A 320 -13.68 -17.03 -40.76
N GLY A 321 -13.97 -17.25 -42.05
CA GLY A 321 -14.99 -16.48 -42.77
C GLY A 321 -16.44 -16.94 -42.56
N ARG A 322 -16.66 -18.19 -42.13
CA ARG A 322 -17.99 -18.83 -42.22
C ARG A 322 -18.72 -18.94 -40.87
N MET A 323 -18.01 -19.07 -39.74
CA MET A 323 -18.64 -19.15 -38.40
C MET A 323 -19.03 -17.78 -37.80
N VAL A 324 -18.18 -16.76 -37.91
CA VAL A 324 -18.52 -15.38 -37.47
C VAL A 324 -19.72 -14.83 -38.27
N LYS A 325 -19.84 -15.21 -39.55
CA LYS A 325 -21.03 -14.94 -40.39
C LYS A 325 -22.26 -15.81 -40.06
N LYS A 326 -22.11 -16.96 -39.40
CA LYS A 326 -23.20 -17.92 -39.16
C LYS A 326 -24.06 -17.59 -37.94
N LEU A 327 -23.55 -16.81 -36.98
CA LEU A 327 -24.24 -16.61 -35.69
C LEU A 327 -24.76 -15.17 -35.45
N MET A 328 -24.11 -14.14 -36.00
CA MET A 328 -24.54 -12.74 -35.85
C MET A 328 -24.79 -12.11 -37.21
N THR A 329 -26.06 -11.94 -37.60
CA THR A 329 -26.39 -11.31 -38.88
C THR A 329 -26.14 -9.80 -38.82
N ARG A 330 -25.83 -9.16 -39.95
CA ARG A 330 -25.76 -7.68 -40.07
C ARG A 330 -27.04 -6.98 -39.58
N ARG A 331 -28.17 -7.68 -39.56
CA ARG A 331 -29.47 -7.19 -39.07
C ARG A 331 -29.49 -7.14 -37.54
N THR A 332 -28.95 -8.16 -36.87
CA THR A 332 -28.80 -8.24 -35.40
C THR A 332 -27.86 -7.16 -34.85
N LEU A 333 -26.74 -6.91 -35.54
CA LEU A 333 -25.78 -5.84 -35.19
C LEU A 333 -26.45 -4.44 -35.21
N LYS A 334 -27.27 -4.17 -36.23
CA LYS A 334 -28.01 -2.91 -36.36
C LYS A 334 -29.09 -2.75 -35.29
N SER A 335 -29.82 -3.82 -34.94
CA SER A 335 -30.85 -3.77 -33.88
C SER A 335 -30.28 -3.56 -32.49
N MET A 336 -29.00 -3.90 -32.26
CA MET A 336 -28.29 -3.67 -30.99
C MET A 336 -27.59 -2.30 -30.94
N GLY A 337 -27.78 -1.43 -31.94
CA GLY A 337 -27.21 -0.08 -31.97
C GLY A 337 -25.75 -0.01 -32.44
N HIS A 338 -25.21 -1.07 -33.04
CA HIS A 338 -23.85 -1.05 -33.62
C HIS A 338 -23.91 -0.64 -35.09
N SER A 339 -23.34 0.53 -35.42
CA SER A 339 -23.18 1.00 -36.81
C SER A 339 -21.97 0.39 -37.52
N ASP A 340 -21.00 -0.12 -36.76
CA ASP A 340 -19.80 -0.79 -37.29
C ASP A 340 -20.06 -2.28 -37.54
N LEU A 341 -19.76 -2.73 -38.77
CA LEU A 341 -19.92 -4.11 -39.25
C LEU A 341 -18.57 -4.84 -39.33
N SER A 342 -17.54 -4.32 -38.66
CA SER A 342 -16.19 -4.91 -38.63
C SER A 342 -16.16 -6.27 -37.93
N ALA A 343 -15.15 -7.08 -38.25
CA ALA A 343 -14.90 -8.34 -37.55
C ALA A 343 -14.62 -8.13 -36.05
N ASN A 344 -14.02 -7.00 -35.68
CA ASN A 344 -13.72 -6.65 -34.29
C ASN A 344 -14.99 -6.30 -33.52
N ALA A 345 -15.94 -5.56 -34.12
CA ALA A 345 -17.24 -5.29 -33.50
C ALA A 345 -18.05 -6.57 -33.25
N ALA A 346 -17.97 -7.56 -34.15
CA ALA A 346 -18.58 -8.87 -33.93
C ALA A 346 -17.88 -9.65 -32.80
N LYS A 347 -16.55 -9.63 -32.74
CA LYS A 347 -15.78 -10.25 -31.64
C LYS A 347 -16.12 -9.61 -30.30
N ASP A 348 -16.19 -8.28 -30.22
CA ASP A 348 -16.57 -7.52 -29.02
C ASP A 348 -17.91 -8.00 -28.44
N LEU A 349 -18.93 -8.12 -29.30
CA LEU A 349 -20.23 -8.62 -28.89
C LEU A 349 -20.21 -10.08 -28.43
N MET A 350 -19.45 -10.95 -29.12
CA MET A 350 -19.30 -12.34 -28.70
C MET A 350 -18.59 -12.47 -27.36
N VAL A 351 -17.59 -11.63 -27.10
CA VAL A 351 -16.90 -11.56 -25.81
C VAL A 351 -17.88 -11.12 -24.74
N MET A 352 -18.63 -10.05 -24.96
CA MET A 352 -19.64 -9.56 -24.01
C MET A 352 -20.74 -10.57 -23.75
N GLU A 353 -21.23 -11.29 -24.76
CA GLU A 353 -22.26 -12.32 -24.59
C GLU A 353 -21.75 -13.47 -23.71
N LYS A 354 -20.58 -14.04 -24.03
CA LYS A 354 -20.00 -15.16 -23.29
C LYS A 354 -19.56 -14.77 -21.88
N LEU A 355 -18.97 -13.58 -21.73
CA LEU A 355 -18.58 -13.05 -20.43
C LEU A 355 -19.83 -12.83 -19.55
N GLY A 356 -20.89 -12.28 -20.12
CA GLY A 356 -22.18 -12.11 -19.44
C GLY A 356 -22.74 -13.44 -18.95
N GLN A 357 -22.75 -14.48 -19.80
CA GLN A 357 -23.17 -15.83 -19.43
C GLN A 357 -22.32 -16.44 -18.31
N THR A 358 -21.03 -16.12 -18.27
CA THR A 358 -20.09 -16.60 -17.24
C THR A 358 -20.32 -15.91 -15.89
N ILE A 359 -20.60 -14.61 -15.90
CA ILE A 359 -20.80 -13.80 -14.69
C ILE A 359 -22.20 -13.97 -14.10
N LEU A 360 -23.23 -14.18 -14.94
CA LEU A 360 -24.64 -14.22 -14.52
C LEU A 360 -24.92 -15.16 -13.31
N PRO A 361 -24.42 -16.40 -13.25
CA PRO A 361 -24.69 -17.32 -12.14
C PRO A 361 -24.16 -16.82 -10.79
N THR A 362 -23.05 -16.06 -10.81
CA THR A 362 -22.37 -15.52 -9.63
C THR A 362 -22.44 -14.00 -9.58
N LYS A 363 -23.44 -13.38 -10.22
CA LYS A 363 -23.51 -11.91 -10.37
C LYS A 363 -23.47 -11.17 -9.04
N GLU A 364 -24.03 -11.76 -7.99
CA GLU A 364 -24.07 -11.20 -6.64
C GLU A 364 -22.68 -11.14 -5.95
N ASP A 365 -21.66 -11.81 -6.51
CA ASP A 365 -20.28 -11.75 -6.01
C ASP A 365 -19.54 -10.49 -6.52
N PHE A 366 -20.06 -9.82 -7.56
CA PHE A 366 -19.41 -8.64 -8.16
C PHE A 366 -20.20 -7.37 -7.81
N ILE A 367 -19.82 -6.75 -6.69
CA ILE A 367 -20.55 -5.63 -6.10
C ILE A 367 -19.98 -4.31 -6.63
N ILE A 368 -20.88 -3.41 -7.05
CA ILE A 368 -20.55 -2.05 -7.46
C ILE A 368 -21.26 -1.07 -6.51
N LEU A 369 -20.49 -0.21 -5.86
CA LEU A 369 -20.98 0.82 -4.95
C LEU A 369 -20.80 2.19 -5.58
N ARG A 370 -21.86 3.00 -5.61
CA ARG A 370 -21.76 4.41 -6.00
C ARG A 370 -21.61 5.28 -4.76
N LEU A 371 -20.63 6.18 -4.80
CA LEU A 371 -20.31 7.09 -3.69
C LEU A 371 -21.00 8.45 -3.85
N HIS A 372 -21.35 8.83 -5.09
CA HIS A 372 -21.97 10.10 -5.45
C HIS A 372 -23.20 9.90 -6.32
N PHE A 373 -24.14 10.85 -6.24
CA PHE A 373 -25.36 10.83 -7.04
C PHE A 373 -25.07 11.21 -8.49
N THR A 374 -25.84 10.64 -9.42
CA THR A 374 -25.82 11.00 -10.83
C THR A 374 -26.99 11.93 -11.15
N CYS A 375 -26.74 12.99 -11.91
CA CYS A 375 -27.79 13.88 -12.37
C CYS A 375 -28.73 13.14 -13.35
N THR A 376 -30.04 13.21 -13.12
CA THR A 376 -31.05 12.58 -13.97
C THR A 376 -31.09 13.17 -15.38
N ASN A 377 -30.75 14.45 -15.55
CA ASN A 377 -30.85 15.15 -16.84
C ASN A 377 -29.59 15.03 -17.70
N CYS A 378 -28.40 15.28 -17.14
CA CYS A 378 -27.15 15.21 -17.90
C CYS A 378 -26.38 13.90 -17.72
N HIS A 379 -26.86 12.99 -16.86
CA HIS A 379 -26.22 11.70 -16.54
C HIS A 379 -24.78 11.78 -15.99
N GLU A 380 -24.33 12.97 -15.61
CA GLU A 380 -23.03 13.20 -14.98
C GLU A 380 -23.09 13.03 -13.47
N VAL A 381 -21.97 12.60 -12.88
CA VAL A 381 -21.83 12.46 -11.43
C VAL A 381 -21.71 13.84 -10.77
N ILE A 382 -22.50 14.08 -9.72
CA ILE A 382 -22.52 15.33 -8.95
C ILE A 382 -21.43 15.26 -7.88
N LEU A 383 -20.21 15.66 -8.23
CA LEU A 383 -19.03 15.60 -7.34
C LEU A 383 -18.97 16.74 -6.31
N SER A 384 -19.47 17.92 -6.67
CA SER A 384 -19.37 19.14 -5.85
C SER A 384 -20.48 20.12 -6.19
N GLY A 385 -20.73 21.09 -5.30
CA GLY A 385 -21.75 22.11 -5.48
C GLY A 385 -23.11 21.68 -4.92
N SER A 386 -24.18 22.33 -5.37
CA SER A 386 -25.52 22.04 -4.88
C SER A 386 -26.15 20.86 -5.64
N ARG A 387 -26.83 19.98 -4.90
CA ARG A 387 -27.67 18.90 -5.43
C ARG A 387 -29.12 19.17 -5.06
N TRP A 388 -30.02 18.93 -5.99
CA TRP A 388 -31.46 19.01 -5.77
C TRP A 388 -32.08 17.64 -5.97
N PHE A 389 -33.00 17.27 -5.08
CA PHE A 389 -33.65 15.97 -5.15
C PHE A 389 -35.13 16.07 -4.76
N CYS A 390 -35.92 15.14 -5.28
CA CYS A 390 -37.32 15.02 -4.93
C CYS A 390 -37.46 14.17 -3.66
N LYS A 391 -38.17 14.67 -2.64
CA LYS A 391 -38.42 13.91 -1.40
C LYS A 391 -39.23 12.62 -1.63
N GLN A 392 -40.02 12.57 -2.70
CA GLN A 392 -40.88 11.42 -3.03
C GLN A 392 -40.20 10.44 -3.99
N CYS A 393 -39.28 10.92 -4.85
CA CYS A 393 -38.62 10.09 -5.87
C CYS A 393 -37.16 9.83 -5.49
N LYS A 394 -36.85 8.60 -5.06
CA LYS A 394 -35.50 8.21 -4.61
C LYS A 394 -34.40 8.38 -5.67
N LYS A 395 -34.74 8.33 -6.96
CA LYS A 395 -33.78 8.35 -8.08
C LYS A 395 -33.66 9.71 -8.79
N PHE A 396 -34.45 10.71 -8.40
CA PHE A 396 -34.43 12.01 -9.07
C PHE A 396 -33.43 12.96 -8.40
N HIS A 397 -32.37 13.29 -9.13
CA HIS A 397 -31.30 14.18 -8.67
C HIS A 397 -30.90 15.16 -9.78
N LEU A 398 -30.79 16.45 -9.48
CA LEU A 398 -30.35 17.47 -10.43
C LEU A 398 -29.09 18.17 -9.92
N CYS A 399 -28.16 18.43 -10.84
CA CYS A 399 -27.02 19.30 -10.60
C CYS A 399 -27.40 20.77 -10.80
N ALA A 400 -26.59 21.69 -10.29
CA ALA A 400 -26.84 23.14 -10.39
C ALA A 400 -27.07 23.61 -11.83
N ARG A 401 -26.19 23.18 -12.74
CA ARG A 401 -26.27 23.49 -14.17
C ARG A 401 -27.60 23.06 -14.78
N CYS A 402 -28.05 21.83 -14.50
CA CYS A 402 -29.31 21.33 -15.06
C CYS A 402 -30.53 21.98 -14.41
N LEU A 403 -30.47 22.39 -13.14
CA LEU A 403 -31.58 23.12 -12.53
C LEU A 403 -31.75 24.52 -13.14
N GLU A 404 -30.65 25.23 -13.35
CA GLU A 404 -30.68 26.59 -13.92
C GLU A 404 -31.22 26.60 -15.36
N VAL A 405 -30.82 25.61 -16.16
CA VAL A 405 -31.30 25.44 -17.54
C VAL A 405 -32.75 24.94 -17.59
N ASN A 406 -33.15 24.09 -16.64
CA ASN A 406 -34.50 23.49 -16.61
C ASN A 406 -35.52 24.26 -15.75
N ARG A 407 -35.46 25.60 -15.68
CA ARG A 407 -36.55 26.37 -15.07
C ARG A 407 -37.89 26.31 -15.85
N SER A 408 -37.94 25.62 -17.00
CA SER A 408 -39.18 25.44 -17.79
C SER A 408 -39.43 24.12 -18.56
N PRO A 409 -38.92 22.91 -18.24
CA PRO A 409 -39.47 21.66 -18.78
C PRO A 409 -40.53 21.07 -17.84
N ILE A 410 -41.50 20.38 -18.46
CA ILE A 410 -42.69 19.77 -17.87
C ILE A 410 -42.38 18.82 -16.68
N GLU A 411 -41.19 18.21 -16.66
CA GLU A 411 -40.74 17.27 -15.61
C GLU A 411 -40.45 17.93 -14.25
N LEU A 412 -40.10 19.23 -14.20
CA LEU A 412 -39.92 19.91 -12.91
C LEU A 412 -41.28 20.19 -12.25
N LYS A 413 -42.36 20.33 -13.05
CA LYS A 413 -43.72 20.59 -12.55
C LYS A 413 -44.34 19.37 -11.88
N THR A 414 -43.90 18.15 -12.21
CA THR A 414 -44.37 16.91 -11.57
C THR A 414 -43.63 16.57 -10.28
N HIS A 415 -42.49 17.21 -10.01
CA HIS A 415 -41.71 17.05 -8.79
C HIS A 415 -41.80 18.31 -7.89
N THR A 416 -42.92 18.49 -7.21
CA THR A 416 -43.26 19.69 -6.40
C THR A 416 -42.47 19.85 -5.09
N SER A 417 -41.68 18.86 -4.67
CA SER A 417 -40.96 18.85 -3.38
C SER A 417 -39.45 18.71 -3.56
N ILE A 418 -38.83 19.71 -4.19
CA ILE A 418 -37.38 19.76 -4.43
C ILE A 418 -36.67 20.41 -3.24
N SER A 419 -35.68 19.72 -2.68
CA SER A 419 -34.80 20.25 -1.62
C SER A 419 -33.37 20.37 -2.12
N GLY A 420 -32.68 21.45 -1.75
CA GLY A 420 -31.27 21.67 -2.07
C GLY A 420 -30.34 21.27 -0.92
N GLU A 421 -29.21 20.64 -1.24
CA GLU A 421 -28.12 20.32 -0.31
C GLU A 421 -26.78 20.74 -0.91
N LYS A 422 -25.91 21.38 -0.13
CA LYS A 422 -24.55 21.74 -0.56
C LYS A 422 -23.59 20.59 -0.30
N HIS A 423 -22.92 20.11 -1.35
CA HIS A 423 -21.82 19.15 -1.23
C HIS A 423 -20.50 19.87 -0.94
N HIS A 424 -19.68 19.24 -0.11
CA HIS A 424 -18.33 19.71 0.18
C HIS A 424 -17.42 19.52 -1.05
N PRO A 425 -16.45 20.41 -1.27
CA PRO A 425 -15.51 20.29 -2.38
C PRO A 425 -14.66 19.01 -2.24
N VAL A 426 -14.31 18.44 -3.40
CA VAL A 426 -13.45 17.26 -3.50
C VAL A 426 -12.05 17.60 -2.95
N SER A 427 -11.54 16.74 -2.09
CA SER A 427 -10.18 16.81 -1.56
C SER A 427 -9.21 16.12 -2.51
N GLU A 428 -8.02 16.66 -2.72
CA GLU A 428 -6.94 15.89 -3.38
C GLU A 428 -6.28 14.95 -2.37
N ASP A 429 -5.97 13.72 -2.80
CA ASP A 429 -5.13 12.81 -2.05
C ASP A 429 -3.68 13.32 -2.05
N LYS A 430 -3.27 13.89 -0.91
CA LYS A 430 -1.92 14.42 -0.67
C LYS A 430 -1.10 13.52 0.25
N ASP A 431 -1.48 12.25 0.40
CA ASP A 431 -0.68 11.30 1.17
C ASP A 431 0.67 11.07 0.50
N VAL A 432 1.71 11.01 1.34
CA VAL A 432 3.09 10.79 0.90
C VAL A 432 3.21 9.39 0.28
N ILE A 433 4.06 9.25 -0.73
CA ILE A 433 4.39 7.94 -1.30
C ILE A 433 5.13 7.14 -0.23
N LEU A 434 4.54 6.01 0.16
CA LEU A 434 5.13 5.05 1.08
C LEU A 434 5.51 3.82 0.26
N ASP A 435 6.80 3.65 0.03
CA ASP A 435 7.32 2.53 -0.75
C ASP A 435 7.87 1.44 0.18
N ASN A 436 7.44 0.21 -0.08
CA ASN A 436 7.81 -0.96 0.68
C ASN A 436 7.84 -2.16 -0.27
N ASP A 437 9.04 -2.67 -0.53
CA ASP A 437 9.26 -3.72 -1.54
C ASP A 437 8.44 -4.98 -1.26
N PHE A 438 8.26 -5.36 0.02
CA PHE A 438 7.58 -6.62 0.37
C PHE A 438 6.06 -6.49 0.44
N PHE A 439 5.50 -5.29 0.59
CA PHE A 439 4.07 -5.03 0.48
C PHE A 439 3.60 -4.68 -0.94
N ASN A 440 4.51 -4.65 -1.93
CA ASN A 440 4.19 -4.21 -3.28
C ASN A 440 3.04 -5.03 -3.91
N ASP A 441 2.98 -6.33 -3.65
CA ASP A 441 1.87 -7.20 -4.04
C ASP A 441 1.71 -8.36 -3.05
N ARG A 442 0.53 -9.01 -3.06
CA ARG A 442 0.22 -10.10 -2.13
C ARG A 442 1.21 -11.27 -2.19
N HIS A 443 1.71 -11.61 -3.39
CA HIS A 443 2.59 -12.77 -3.55
C HIS A 443 3.95 -12.47 -2.96
N SER A 444 4.49 -11.29 -3.22
CA SER A 444 5.72 -10.81 -2.59
C SER A 444 5.62 -10.84 -1.05
N PHE A 445 4.49 -10.41 -0.49
CA PHE A 445 4.30 -10.42 0.96
C PHE A 445 4.15 -11.84 1.54
N LEU A 446 3.40 -12.71 0.87
CA LEU A 446 3.22 -14.10 1.28
C LEU A 446 4.53 -14.88 1.20
N SER A 447 5.27 -14.76 0.09
CA SER A 447 6.59 -15.38 -0.07
C SER A 447 7.57 -14.88 0.97
N PHE A 448 7.57 -13.58 1.27
CA PHE A 448 8.37 -13.02 2.36
C PHE A 448 8.01 -13.64 3.72
N CYS A 449 6.72 -13.81 4.01
CA CYS A 449 6.29 -14.45 5.26
C CYS A 449 6.65 -15.94 5.31
N GLU A 450 6.49 -16.65 4.20
CA GLU A 450 6.84 -18.08 4.07
C GLU A 450 8.35 -18.30 4.27
N GLU A 451 9.19 -17.56 3.55
CA GLU A 451 10.66 -17.63 3.64
C GLU A 451 11.18 -17.37 5.06
N ASN A 452 10.48 -16.53 5.83
CA ASN A 452 10.86 -16.15 7.19
C ASN A 452 10.04 -16.85 8.29
N ASN A 453 9.15 -17.78 7.93
CA ASN A 453 8.25 -18.48 8.85
C ASN A 453 7.37 -17.55 9.71
N TYR A 454 6.90 -16.44 9.13
CA TYR A 454 5.99 -15.50 9.78
C TYR A 454 4.53 -15.97 9.65
N GLN A 455 4.15 -16.88 10.55
CA GLN A 455 2.84 -17.52 10.58
C GLN A 455 1.83 -16.82 11.50
N PHE A 456 0.54 -17.02 11.25
CA PHE A 456 -0.56 -16.42 12.01
C PHE A 456 -1.55 -17.46 12.59
N ASP A 457 -1.16 -18.73 12.66
CA ASP A 457 -1.97 -19.89 13.03
C ASP A 457 -2.23 -20.01 14.55
N THR A 458 -1.30 -19.49 15.36
CA THR A 458 -1.43 -19.36 16.81
C THR A 458 -1.23 -17.92 17.25
N LEU A 459 -1.83 -17.50 18.36
CA LEU A 459 -1.68 -16.12 18.86
C LEU A 459 -0.21 -15.77 19.12
N ARG A 460 0.57 -16.74 19.61
CA ARG A 460 2.02 -16.55 19.85
C ARG A 460 2.78 -16.31 18.55
N ARG A 461 2.49 -17.08 17.50
CA ARG A 461 3.10 -16.88 16.18
C ARG A 461 2.65 -15.57 15.55
N ALA A 462 1.35 -15.25 15.61
CA ALA A 462 0.82 -13.96 15.14
C ALA A 462 1.50 -12.75 15.83
N LYS A 463 1.71 -12.80 17.15
CA LYS A 463 2.48 -11.78 17.90
C LYS A 463 3.90 -11.65 17.36
N HIS A 464 4.62 -12.76 17.21
CA HIS A 464 5.98 -12.76 16.68
C HIS A 464 6.05 -12.22 15.24
N SER A 465 5.20 -12.72 14.34
CA SER A 465 5.12 -12.31 12.95
C SER A 465 4.81 -10.82 12.83
N SER A 466 3.85 -10.31 13.61
CA SER A 466 3.50 -8.88 13.64
C SER A 466 4.64 -8.01 14.12
N MET A 467 5.35 -8.45 15.18
CA MET A 467 6.52 -7.78 15.71
C MET A 467 7.67 -7.73 14.68
N MET A 468 7.87 -8.80 13.90
CA MET A 468 8.85 -8.84 12.81
C MET A 468 8.43 -7.93 11.64
N ILE A 469 7.15 -7.95 11.24
CA ILE A 469 6.61 -7.06 10.20
C ILE A 469 6.82 -5.59 10.59
N LEU A 470 6.49 -5.23 11.83
CA LEU A 470 6.72 -3.89 12.36
C LEU A 470 8.20 -3.52 12.35
N TYR A 471 9.09 -4.42 12.76
CA TYR A 471 10.53 -4.20 12.68
C TYR A 471 11.00 -3.88 11.25
N HIS A 472 10.55 -4.63 10.25
CA HIS A 472 10.92 -4.38 8.85
C HIS A 472 10.34 -3.05 8.32
N LEU A 473 9.10 -2.72 8.69
CA LEU A 473 8.48 -1.43 8.36
C LEU A 473 9.26 -0.24 8.96
N HIS A 474 9.65 -0.35 10.23
CA HIS A 474 10.42 0.67 10.93
C HIS A 474 11.85 0.80 10.40
N LYS A 475 12.50 -0.32 10.10
CA LYS A 475 13.83 -0.34 9.48
C LYS A 475 13.79 0.35 8.13
N MET A 476 12.82 0.06 7.27
CA MET A 476 12.67 0.73 5.97
C MET A 476 12.36 2.23 6.12
N THR A 477 11.47 2.59 7.04
CA THR A 477 11.14 4.01 7.33
C THR A 477 12.37 4.77 7.81
N SER A 478 13.22 4.15 8.63
CA SER A 478 14.46 4.75 9.13
C SER A 478 15.50 4.97 8.02
N LEU A 479 15.46 4.17 6.95
CA LEU A 479 16.33 4.32 5.77
C LEU A 479 15.84 5.39 4.80
N THR A 480 14.54 5.68 4.79
CA THR A 480 13.90 6.67 3.90
C THR A 480 13.65 8.01 4.58
N LYS A 481 13.79 8.09 5.92
CA LYS A 481 13.65 9.34 6.67
C LYS A 481 14.83 10.27 6.39
N TRP A 482 14.57 11.33 5.65
CA TRP A 482 15.50 12.46 5.54
C TRP A 482 15.12 13.52 6.58
N SER A 483 16.07 13.93 7.42
CA SER A 483 15.86 15.03 8.38
C SER A 483 15.56 16.34 7.63
N THR A 484 14.85 17.28 8.24
CA THR A 484 14.56 18.60 7.67
C THR A 484 15.14 19.70 8.56
N CYS A 485 15.64 20.77 7.95
CA CYS A 485 16.20 21.89 8.69
C CYS A 485 15.11 22.62 9.48
N SER A 486 15.27 22.80 10.78
CA SER A 486 14.32 23.52 11.65
C SER A 486 14.18 25.01 11.29
N LEU A 487 15.13 25.59 10.54
CA LEU A 487 15.11 27.00 10.12
C LEU A 487 14.59 27.22 8.69
N CYS A 488 14.87 26.32 7.75
CA CYS A 488 14.48 26.50 6.34
C CYS A 488 13.58 25.40 5.79
N HIS A 489 13.24 24.39 6.61
CA HIS A 489 12.40 23.24 6.30
C HIS A 489 12.82 22.42 5.07
N LYS A 490 14.01 22.68 4.52
CA LYS A 490 14.62 21.90 3.44
C LYS A 490 15.19 20.61 4.01
N VAL A 491 15.10 19.55 3.21
CA VAL A 491 15.70 18.25 3.52
C VAL A 491 17.21 18.40 3.72
N ILE A 492 17.72 17.89 4.83
CA ILE A 492 19.11 17.94 5.25
C ILE A 492 19.71 16.53 5.28
N MET A 493 20.80 16.36 4.53
CA MET A 493 21.64 15.16 4.60
C MET A 493 22.76 15.31 5.64
N PHE A 494 23.00 16.54 6.07
CA PHE A 494 23.97 16.94 7.10
C PHE A 494 23.32 18.05 7.92
N GLY A 495 23.37 17.96 9.25
CA GLY A 495 22.81 18.96 10.16
C GLY A 495 23.60 19.03 11.46
N TRP A 496 23.50 20.16 12.15
CA TRP A 496 24.04 20.34 13.50
C TRP A 496 22.94 20.02 14.52
N HIS A 497 23.24 19.20 15.54
CA HIS A 497 22.31 18.86 16.62
C HIS A 497 23.01 18.87 18.00
N ARG A 498 22.25 18.64 19.09
CA ARG A 498 22.75 18.39 20.46
C ARG A 498 22.25 17.04 21.00
N GLU A 499 22.96 16.44 21.96
CA GLU A 499 22.55 15.18 22.64
C GLU A 499 21.29 15.32 23.50
N ILE A 500 20.91 16.55 23.88
CA ILE A 500 19.83 16.81 24.85
C ILE A 500 18.52 17.29 24.16
N CYS A 501 18.58 17.70 22.88
CA CYS A 501 17.42 18.16 22.12
C CYS A 501 17.37 17.49 20.73
N PRO A 502 16.78 16.29 20.62
CA PRO A 502 16.82 15.46 19.41
C PRO A 502 16.00 15.96 18.21
N GLU A 503 15.19 17.01 18.36
CA GLU A 503 14.26 17.49 17.32
C GLU A 503 14.69 18.80 16.63
N PHE A 504 15.88 19.33 16.93
CA PHE A 504 16.36 20.58 16.35
C PHE A 504 17.61 20.37 15.50
N ASP A 505 17.43 20.33 14.18
CA ASP A 505 18.50 20.12 13.19
C ASP A 505 18.64 21.34 12.26
N VAL A 506 19.87 21.84 12.06
CA VAL A 506 20.11 23.01 11.20
C VAL A 506 21.04 22.68 10.03
N CYS A 507 20.65 23.05 8.80
CA CYS A 507 21.47 22.82 7.60
C CYS A 507 22.76 23.67 7.61
N PRO A 508 23.83 23.24 6.89
CA PRO A 508 25.09 23.97 6.85
C PRO A 508 24.92 25.43 6.39
N THR A 509 24.02 25.69 5.45
CA THR A 509 23.75 27.04 4.94
C THR A 509 23.06 27.93 5.97
N CYS A 510 22.16 27.40 6.79
CA CYS A 510 21.50 28.15 7.85
C CYS A 510 22.45 28.39 9.02
N TYR A 511 23.24 27.37 9.40
CA TYR A 511 24.27 27.51 10.42
C TYR A 511 25.34 28.53 10.03
N GLN A 512 25.75 28.57 8.75
CA GLN A 512 26.76 29.50 8.25
C GLN A 512 26.24 30.95 8.13
N LYS A 513 24.93 31.17 8.10
CA LYS A 513 24.30 32.49 8.06
C LYS A 513 24.05 33.09 9.44
N GLU A 514 23.62 32.26 10.39
CA GLU A 514 23.18 32.69 11.72
C GLU A 514 24.23 32.39 12.81
N GLY A 515 25.24 31.57 12.51
CA GLY A 515 26.36 31.27 13.40
C GLY A 515 25.94 30.66 14.74
N GLU A 516 26.61 31.08 15.83
CA GLU A 516 26.23 30.73 17.20
C GLU A 516 24.90 31.39 17.65
N GLY A 517 24.33 32.29 16.84
CA GLY A 517 23.03 32.92 17.09
C GLY A 517 21.81 32.03 16.81
N CYS A 518 21.99 30.87 16.15
CA CYS A 518 20.90 29.93 15.87
C CYS A 518 20.26 29.32 17.13
N HIS A 519 21.03 29.26 18.22
CA HIS A 519 20.67 28.60 19.48
C HIS A 519 21.66 29.01 20.58
N VAL A 520 21.20 29.17 21.83
CA VAL A 520 21.90 29.84 22.96
C VAL A 520 23.27 29.26 23.36
N ARG A 521 23.72 28.12 22.80
CA ARG A 521 25.04 27.50 23.09
C ARG A 521 25.60 26.70 21.90
N THR A 522 26.93 26.57 21.86
CA THR A 522 27.75 25.93 20.81
C THR A 522 27.20 24.56 20.37
N LEU A 523 27.08 24.41 19.04
CA LEU A 523 26.58 23.24 18.31
C LEU A 523 27.74 22.34 17.87
N ILE A 524 27.53 21.01 17.78
CA ILE A 524 28.56 20.03 17.39
C ILE A 524 28.22 19.47 15.99
N PRO A 525 29.20 19.27 15.08
CA PRO A 525 28.95 18.63 13.81
C PRO A 525 28.66 17.13 14.01
N HIS A 526 27.54 16.64 13.48
CA HIS A 526 27.17 15.23 13.55
C HIS A 526 26.66 14.72 12.20
N VAL A 527 26.83 13.42 11.95
CA VAL A 527 26.30 12.72 10.78
C VAL A 527 25.15 11.85 11.27
N VAL A 528 23.93 12.09 10.78
CA VAL A 528 22.78 11.22 11.09
C VAL A 528 23.14 9.78 10.70
N GLU A 529 23.25 8.93 11.72
CA GLU A 529 23.67 7.55 11.60
C GLU A 529 22.53 6.72 10.98
N ALA A 530 22.78 6.19 9.78
CA ALA A 530 21.99 5.09 9.24
C ALA A 530 22.79 3.79 9.44
N ASP A 531 22.46 3.03 10.47
CA ASP A 531 22.99 1.69 10.68
C ASP A 531 22.49 0.76 9.57
N TYR A 532 23.42 0.17 8.79
CA TYR A 532 23.06 -0.91 7.87
C TYR A 532 24.07 -2.07 7.86
N ARG A 533 23.59 -3.23 8.34
CA ARG A 533 23.93 -4.56 7.82
C ARG A 533 22.84 -4.98 6.81
N THR A 534 23.28 -5.19 5.56
CA THR A 534 22.95 -6.23 4.54
C THR A 534 21.63 -7.01 4.66
N LYS A 535 20.91 -7.47 3.62
CA LYS A 535 21.10 -7.75 2.18
C LYS A 535 19.63 -7.93 1.68
N ILE A 536 19.11 -7.24 0.66
CA ILE A 536 18.02 -7.77 -0.20
C ILE A 536 18.24 -7.29 -1.64
N LYS A 537 18.22 -8.27 -2.55
CA LYS A 537 18.19 -8.13 -4.01
C LYS A 537 16.75 -7.81 -4.40
N GLN A 538 16.50 -6.90 -5.34
CA GLN A 538 15.61 -7.07 -6.51
C GLN A 538 15.43 -5.74 -7.31
N PRO A 539 14.83 -5.78 -8.53
CA PRO A 539 15.13 -4.89 -9.64
C PRO A 539 14.18 -3.68 -9.82
N GLU A 540 14.72 -2.75 -10.62
CA GLU A 540 14.15 -1.59 -11.35
C GLU A 540 12.70 -1.71 -11.86
N LYS A 541 11.85 -0.68 -12.05
CA LYS A 541 11.89 0.82 -12.14
C LYS A 541 10.40 1.29 -12.18
N GLY A 542 9.96 2.50 -11.83
CA GLY A 542 10.57 3.81 -11.51
C GLY A 542 9.47 4.78 -10.98
N LYS A 543 9.72 5.99 -10.45
CA LYS A 543 10.69 7.05 -10.74
C LYS A 543 11.15 7.69 -9.39
N LYS A 544 12.37 7.45 -8.89
CA LYS A 544 13.69 7.98 -9.30
C LYS A 544 13.96 9.44 -8.90
N LEU A 545 14.56 9.61 -7.71
CA LEU A 545 15.74 10.47 -7.58
C LEU A 545 16.91 9.60 -8.06
N GLU A 546 17.52 9.92 -9.20
CA GLU A 546 17.83 8.87 -10.15
C GLU A 546 19.11 8.08 -9.78
N LYS A 547 18.99 6.76 -9.63
CA LYS A 547 20.11 5.80 -9.74
C LYS A 547 21.05 6.12 -10.92
N LYS A 548 20.49 6.71 -11.99
CA LYS A 548 21.23 7.22 -13.15
C LYS A 548 22.10 8.43 -12.78
N GLU A 549 21.56 9.47 -12.15
CA GLU A 549 22.30 10.66 -11.72
C GLU A 549 23.47 10.34 -10.77
N VAL A 550 23.31 9.36 -9.88
CA VAL A 550 24.39 8.92 -8.97
C VAL A 550 25.48 8.15 -9.71
N LEU A 551 25.11 7.32 -10.69
CA LEU A 551 26.08 6.62 -11.55
C LEU A 551 26.76 7.58 -12.52
N ASP A 552 26.03 8.55 -13.08
CA ASP A 552 26.57 9.61 -13.94
C ASP A 552 27.53 10.50 -13.14
N LEU A 553 27.21 10.84 -11.89
CA LEU A 553 28.11 11.51 -10.96
C LEU A 553 29.35 10.68 -10.65
N LEU A 554 29.20 9.37 -10.46
CA LEU A 554 30.31 8.45 -10.17
C LEU A 554 31.29 8.38 -11.35
N VAL A 555 30.76 8.21 -12.57
CA VAL A 555 31.54 8.18 -13.82
C VAL A 555 32.18 9.55 -14.06
N HIS A 556 31.42 10.63 -13.93
CA HIS A 556 31.92 11.99 -14.05
C HIS A 556 33.07 12.25 -13.08
N ALA A 557 32.91 11.93 -11.80
CA ALA A 557 33.91 12.20 -10.77
C ALA A 557 35.22 11.41 -10.97
N ASN A 558 35.17 10.24 -11.62
CA ASN A 558 36.34 9.44 -11.99
C ASN A 558 37.22 10.15 -13.02
N GLN A 559 36.58 10.74 -14.04
CA GLN A 559 37.24 11.32 -15.21
C GLN A 559 37.49 12.83 -15.06
N CYS A 560 36.72 13.49 -14.21
CA CYS A 560 36.83 14.92 -13.96
C CYS A 560 38.18 15.25 -13.31
N GLN A 561 38.79 16.39 -13.62
CA GLN A 561 40.03 16.87 -12.99
C GLN A 561 39.80 17.91 -11.88
N ALA A 562 38.55 18.19 -11.51
CA ALA A 562 38.22 19.18 -10.48
C ALA A 562 38.98 18.95 -9.15
N THR A 563 39.44 20.04 -8.56
CA THR A 563 40.15 20.10 -7.27
C THR A 563 39.44 21.09 -6.34
N ARG A 564 39.87 21.17 -5.07
CA ARG A 564 39.30 22.15 -4.13
C ARG A 564 39.56 23.61 -4.56
N GLY A 565 40.62 23.87 -5.33
CA GLY A 565 40.94 25.20 -5.86
C GLY A 565 40.29 25.52 -7.21
N ASN A 566 39.76 24.52 -7.92
CA ASN A 566 39.03 24.70 -9.17
C ASN A 566 37.85 23.69 -9.26
N PRO A 567 36.69 24.02 -8.65
CA PRO A 567 35.53 23.14 -8.61
C PRO A 567 34.81 23.08 -9.96
N CYS A 568 34.39 21.89 -10.39
CA CYS A 568 33.52 21.79 -11.57
C CYS A 568 32.06 22.12 -11.24
N SER A 569 31.31 22.53 -12.25
CA SER A 569 29.88 22.84 -12.17
C SER A 569 28.98 21.63 -11.90
N TYR A 570 29.50 20.40 -12.04
CA TYR A 570 28.74 19.18 -11.76
C TYR A 570 28.52 18.99 -10.25
N ARG A 571 27.24 19.00 -9.83
CA ARG A 571 26.81 18.92 -8.43
C ARG A 571 27.42 17.70 -7.74
N ASN A 572 28.03 17.89 -6.56
CA ASN A 572 28.63 16.85 -5.72
C ASN A 572 29.89 16.13 -6.28
N CYS A 573 30.46 16.56 -7.41
CA CYS A 573 31.67 15.92 -7.99
C CYS A 573 32.86 15.88 -7.04
N LEU A 574 33.14 16.98 -6.32
CA LEU A 574 34.26 17.04 -5.36
C LEU A 574 34.10 16.05 -4.19
N GLN A 575 32.85 15.78 -3.78
CA GLN A 575 32.55 14.81 -2.73
C GLN A 575 32.80 13.38 -3.21
N MET A 576 32.39 13.06 -4.43
CA MET A 576 32.62 11.76 -5.03
C MET A 576 34.13 11.51 -5.28
N LYS A 577 34.88 12.53 -5.71
CA LYS A 577 36.36 12.50 -5.81
C LYS A 577 37.06 12.27 -4.49
N TRP A 578 36.49 12.75 -3.38
CA TRP A 578 37.05 12.48 -2.06
C TRP A 578 36.87 11.01 -1.68
N LEU A 579 35.72 10.41 -1.99
CA LEU A 579 35.49 8.98 -1.76
C LEU A 579 36.48 8.10 -2.54
N PHE A 580 36.81 8.46 -3.78
CA PHE A 580 37.86 7.79 -4.55
C PHE A 580 39.23 7.86 -3.86
N ARG A 581 39.66 9.07 -3.44
CA ARG A 581 40.93 9.28 -2.73
C ARG A 581 40.98 8.53 -1.40
N HIS A 582 39.92 8.65 -0.60
CA HIS A 582 39.80 7.91 0.64
C HIS A 582 39.88 6.39 0.41
N SER A 583 39.26 5.87 -0.65
CA SER A 583 39.33 4.44 -0.96
C SER A 583 40.75 3.94 -1.26
N ARG A 584 41.60 4.82 -1.79
CA ARG A 584 42.98 4.53 -2.17
C ARG A 584 43.92 4.65 -0.96
N ASP A 585 43.71 5.67 -0.15
CA ASP A 585 44.66 6.08 0.89
C ASP A 585 44.25 5.58 2.30
N CYS A 586 43.14 4.83 2.43
CA CYS A 586 42.64 4.34 3.73
C CYS A 586 43.28 3.01 4.16
N GLU A 587 44.04 3.04 5.25
CA GLU A 587 44.73 1.88 5.85
C GLU A 587 43.77 0.93 6.61
N LEU A 588 42.64 1.45 7.12
CA LEU A 588 41.60 0.66 7.83
C LEU A 588 40.73 -0.22 6.88
N ARG A 589 41.07 -0.24 5.59
CA ARG A 589 40.33 -0.96 4.54
C ARG A 589 40.41 -2.48 4.70
N LEU A 590 41.56 -3.01 5.12
CA LEU A 590 41.84 -4.46 5.23
C LEU A 590 41.03 -5.15 6.33
N ALA A 591 40.53 -4.40 7.31
CA ALA A 591 39.73 -4.94 8.43
C ALA A 591 38.21 -4.84 8.19
N GLY A 592 37.75 -4.24 7.08
CA GLY A 592 36.30 -4.15 6.78
C GLY A 592 35.50 -3.18 7.66
N HIS A 593 36.15 -2.28 8.41
CA HIS A 593 35.48 -1.34 9.33
C HIS A 593 35.34 0.09 8.79
N CYS A 594 36.02 0.46 7.70
CA CYS A 594 35.93 1.81 7.15
C CYS A 594 34.61 2.08 6.39
N LYS A 595 33.77 2.96 6.94
CA LYS A 595 32.43 3.32 6.40
C LYS A 595 32.50 3.97 5.00
N GLN A 596 33.56 4.74 4.72
CA GLN A 596 33.71 5.45 3.44
C GLN A 596 34.21 4.52 2.33
N CYS A 597 35.10 3.57 2.65
CA CYS A 597 35.50 2.49 1.74
C CYS A 597 34.33 1.59 1.35
N LYS A 598 33.38 1.33 2.28
CA LYS A 598 32.16 0.58 1.98
C LYS A 598 31.25 1.34 1.01
N ARG A 599 31.09 2.65 1.22
CA ARG A 599 30.23 3.51 0.38
C ARG A 599 30.71 3.56 -1.06
N ILE A 600 31.99 3.83 -1.29
CA ILE A 600 32.57 3.85 -2.64
C ILE A 600 32.61 2.47 -3.28
N TRP A 601 32.86 1.40 -2.50
CA TRP A 601 32.79 0.02 -3.00
C TRP A 601 31.39 -0.35 -3.48
N TYR A 602 30.35 0.03 -2.73
CA TYR A 602 28.97 -0.19 -3.15
C TYR A 602 28.64 0.52 -4.46
N LEU A 603 29.11 1.76 -4.63
CA LEU A 603 28.91 2.52 -5.87
C LEU A 603 29.63 1.90 -7.07
N LEU A 604 30.86 1.41 -6.88
CA LEU A 604 31.61 0.67 -7.89
C LEU A 604 30.95 -0.67 -8.25
N LEU A 605 30.41 -1.39 -7.26
CA LEU A 605 29.65 -2.62 -7.48
C LEU A 605 28.32 -2.34 -8.20
N LEU A 606 27.66 -1.24 -7.86
CA LEU A 606 26.45 -0.80 -8.54
C LEU A 606 26.75 -0.44 -10.00
N HIS A 607 27.87 0.23 -10.25
CA HIS A 607 28.35 0.51 -11.60
C HIS A 607 28.63 -0.79 -12.36
N SER A 608 29.43 -1.71 -11.83
CA SER A 608 29.80 -2.95 -12.53
C SER A 608 28.58 -3.82 -12.88
N LYS A 609 27.56 -3.86 -12.02
CA LYS A 609 26.31 -4.57 -12.29
C LYS A 609 25.49 -3.97 -13.45
N ASN A 610 25.60 -2.66 -13.67
CA ASN A 610 24.84 -1.94 -14.70
C ASN A 610 25.68 -1.58 -15.94
N CYS A 611 27.02 -1.70 -15.87
CA CYS A 611 27.94 -1.38 -16.94
C CYS A 611 27.86 -2.44 -18.06
N ARG A 612 27.78 -1.94 -19.31
CA ARG A 612 27.77 -2.76 -20.53
C ARG A 612 29.01 -2.53 -21.40
N ASP A 613 29.90 -1.64 -20.97
CA ASP A 613 31.14 -1.31 -21.66
C ASP A 613 32.23 -2.33 -21.30
N SER A 614 32.77 -2.99 -22.31
CA SER A 614 33.84 -3.98 -22.18
C SER A 614 35.20 -3.35 -21.88
N ASN A 615 35.37 -2.04 -22.15
CA ASN A 615 36.62 -1.29 -21.94
C ASN A 615 36.44 -0.19 -20.89
N CYS A 616 35.68 -0.47 -19.83
CA CYS A 616 35.35 0.53 -18.83
C CYS A 616 36.55 0.90 -17.92
N ASP A 617 36.95 2.17 -17.93
CA ASP A 617 38.06 2.72 -17.11
C ASP A 617 37.72 2.92 -15.61
N MET A 618 36.58 2.39 -15.15
CA MET A 618 36.13 2.52 -13.78
C MET A 618 36.86 1.49 -12.89
N PRO A 619 37.56 1.90 -11.80
CA PRO A 619 38.27 0.95 -10.95
C PRO A 619 37.39 -0.20 -10.48
N ARG A 620 37.85 -1.44 -10.72
CA ARG A 620 37.17 -2.70 -10.33
C ARG A 620 35.85 -2.99 -11.06
N CYS A 621 35.65 -2.45 -12.26
CA CYS A 621 34.59 -2.90 -13.15
C CYS A 621 34.98 -4.24 -13.81
N ILE A 622 34.44 -5.35 -13.31
CA ILE A 622 34.78 -6.71 -13.78
C ILE A 622 33.80 -7.18 -14.88
N ALA A 623 34.36 -7.73 -15.97
CA ALA A 623 33.61 -8.34 -17.07
C ALA A 623 32.66 -9.46 -16.61
N LYS A 624 31.58 -9.69 -17.35
CA LYS A 624 30.48 -10.60 -16.98
C LYS A 624 30.92 -12.04 -16.66
N GLU A 625 32.00 -12.53 -17.25
CA GLU A 625 32.40 -13.93 -17.21
C GLU A 625 33.08 -14.36 -15.91
N GLN A 626 33.74 -13.43 -15.18
CA GLN A 626 34.40 -13.73 -13.90
C GLN A 626 33.45 -13.64 -12.68
N ARG A 627 32.13 -13.54 -12.88
CA ARG A 627 31.14 -13.34 -11.81
C ARG A 627 30.72 -14.61 -11.07
N LYS A 628 31.01 -15.80 -11.60
CA LYS A 628 30.54 -17.08 -11.03
C LYS A 628 31.39 -17.58 -9.87
N ASP A 629 32.69 -17.30 -9.86
CA ASP A 629 33.62 -17.85 -8.86
C ASP A 629 33.59 -17.12 -7.50
N PHE A 630 32.97 -15.93 -7.44
CA PHE A 630 32.85 -15.17 -6.19
C PHE A 630 31.67 -15.60 -5.29
N VAL A 631 30.71 -16.37 -5.81
CA VAL A 631 29.52 -16.79 -5.06
C VAL A 631 29.76 -18.08 -4.27
N VAL A 632 30.75 -18.89 -4.67
CA VAL A 632 31.00 -20.22 -4.08
C VAL A 632 31.83 -20.16 -2.79
N LEU A 633 32.67 -19.13 -2.60
CA LEU A 633 33.57 -19.03 -1.43
C LEU A 633 32.96 -18.36 -0.18
N GLU A 634 31.71 -17.87 -0.23
CA GLU A 634 31.01 -17.32 0.95
C GLU A 634 30.22 -18.39 1.75
N CYS A 635 30.10 -19.63 1.24
CA CYS A 635 29.28 -20.68 1.86
C CYS A 635 30.06 -21.64 2.78
N GLU A 636 31.38 -21.70 2.70
CA GLU A 636 32.18 -22.59 3.55
C GLU A 636 32.96 -21.79 4.60
N GLY A 637 32.44 -21.79 5.83
CA GLY A 637 33.16 -21.27 7.00
C GLY A 637 34.32 -22.18 7.39
N ALA A 638 35.43 -22.11 6.66
CA ALA A 638 36.68 -22.75 7.07
C ALA A 638 37.62 -21.71 7.70
N ALA A 639 37.81 -21.83 9.01
CA ALA A 639 38.89 -21.17 9.73
C ALA A 639 40.24 -21.63 9.15
N THR A 640 40.80 -20.86 8.24
CA THR A 640 42.20 -20.99 7.82
C THR A 640 42.84 -19.60 7.79
N THR A 641 44.07 -19.52 8.30
CA THR A 641 44.84 -18.30 8.60
C THR A 641 45.39 -17.55 7.37
N LYS A 642 44.78 -17.72 6.20
CA LYS A 642 45.06 -16.90 5.02
C LYS A 642 43.74 -16.39 4.45
N SER A 643 43.48 -15.10 4.65
CA SER A 643 42.26 -14.49 4.15
C SER A 643 42.29 -14.42 2.61
N PRO A 644 41.13 -14.52 1.93
CA PRO A 644 41.04 -14.30 0.48
C PRO A 644 41.40 -12.87 0.05
N TRP A 645 41.68 -11.97 1.01
CA TRP A 645 42.00 -10.56 0.76
C TRP A 645 43.41 -10.34 0.17
N ASN A 646 44.27 -11.37 0.14
CA ASN A 646 45.68 -11.21 -0.25
C ASN A 646 46.04 -11.65 -1.68
N ASN A 647 45.15 -12.28 -2.47
CA ASN A 647 45.52 -12.89 -3.76
C ASN A 647 45.09 -12.12 -5.02
N LEU A 648 44.85 -10.81 -4.94
CA LEU A 648 44.56 -9.97 -6.12
C LEU A 648 45.43 -8.69 -6.17
N VAL A 649 46.68 -8.80 -5.73
CA VAL A 649 47.67 -7.69 -5.76
C VAL A 649 48.58 -7.73 -6.98
N GLU A 650 48.59 -8.79 -7.79
CA GLU A 650 49.52 -8.86 -8.93
C GLU A 650 48.81 -9.26 -10.23
N LYS A 651 48.77 -8.30 -11.16
CA LYS A 651 48.49 -8.30 -12.61
C LYS A 651 47.58 -7.09 -12.90
N ASN A 652 48.00 -6.04 -13.57
CA ASN A 652 49.24 -5.71 -14.30
C ASN A 652 49.24 -4.15 -14.46
N PRO A 653 50.30 -3.55 -15.04
CA PRO A 653 50.94 -2.29 -14.61
C PRO A 653 50.15 -0.99 -14.74
#